data_AF-E9AEI1-F1
#
_entry.id   AF-E9AEI1-F1
#
_cell.length_a   1.000
_cell.length_b   1.000
_cell.length_c   1.000
_cell.angle_alpha   90.00
_cell.angle_beta   90.00
_cell.angle_gamma   90.00
#
_symmetry.space_group_name_H-M   'P 1'
#
loop_
_entity.id
_entity.type
_entity.pdbx_description
1 polymer ?
#
loop_
_entity_poly.entity_id
_entity_poly.type
_entity_poly.pdbx_seq_one_letter_code
_entity_poly.pdbx_strand_id
1 'polypeptide(L)'
;MSLTLTEVNSWDSSLERKCTELADELKEKGVSLLRVTRSYKVKKVLISFSPLGDGLQYQPASKHHSSLLFADMWAIQSLPPSHKICSKAGLKHFQYCFQVESQFGWSWNLVCNTALERSTWVDFLEQHRRTFLDKSRANAANASVERYWFIAAQQGKTKLSFTEISMLTNKLFGRVPAAELADRFRQCDSDKDTCLNYQEFCEFFRYFNEAKAVRSIYERHTSECAPGMTAEEFTRFCISNDAAATVTPMRCASLFHLFANRQSDRMALSGFTAFLLHPHHNSIVDARQLRLTDSMDHPLPHYFINSSHNTYLTGNQLNSESSCNMYRDVLLAGCRCVEIDCWDGPAGVPVVYHGHTMTTKIAFDDVVRTINDYAFQNPSNNQEAAWNPRELPVIVSLEVHTSPEQTNRMAEIIRSVFKERLFLSRLDASSYTPAKLKGKILVKWKMNAAGVEDLKDTAGSGIRADRRAPLLTTLSLSACASIGTVRSTSWGAEEQPFHVQSYVEGEVARLEACSPVDFARQNTHMLSRIYPSGTRIDSSNYDPMLMWRLGCQLVALNWQTRDHNFRVNEGFFTHQNGGCGYVLKPMYLRDVDAGCSAVPFTLALRLICGSHLSTTFDGADATHVTLRLRVHGEAWSHETIAVPTTIYPEWNESMELQGKCKETAVLCLCVVAHTRSGATHDVCTACLPVRVLRTGYHAMPLRHVKSGRTAEVASVLCHFSFKTPTLFS
;
A
#
# COMPACT_ATOMS: atom_id res chain seq x y z
N MET A 1 -16.46 -40.81 29.77
CA MET A 1 -16.56 -40.32 31.16
C MET A 1 -16.51 -38.81 31.12
N SER A 2 -17.60 -38.17 31.55
CA SER A 2 -17.76 -36.71 31.61
C SER A 2 -16.87 -36.16 32.73
N LEU A 3 -15.93 -35.27 32.39
CA LEU A 3 -15.18 -34.50 33.37
C LEU A 3 -15.66 -33.04 33.30
N THR A 4 -16.14 -32.58 34.45
CA THR A 4 -16.67 -31.26 34.75
C THR A 4 -15.60 -30.18 34.64
N LEU A 5 -15.93 -29.10 33.92
CA LEU A 5 -15.15 -27.88 33.79
C LEU A 5 -15.29 -27.01 35.05
N THR A 6 -14.48 -27.27 36.06
CA THR A 6 -14.23 -26.32 37.15
C THR A 6 -12.78 -26.47 37.59
N GLU A 7 -11.90 -25.78 36.86
CA GLU A 7 -10.60 -25.25 37.32
C GLU A 7 -9.87 -24.71 36.08
N VAL A 8 -10.19 -23.47 35.71
CA VAL A 8 -9.34 -22.68 34.80
C VAL A 8 -8.65 -21.66 35.68
N ASN A 9 -7.36 -21.85 35.85
CA ASN A 9 -6.42 -20.91 36.44
C ASN A 9 -6.69 -19.49 35.92
N SER A 10 -6.74 -18.54 36.84
CA SER A 10 -6.76 -17.11 36.58
C SER A 10 -5.59 -16.72 35.68
N TRP A 11 -5.88 -16.37 34.43
CA TRP A 11 -4.92 -15.72 33.54
C TRP A 11 -5.10 -14.22 33.67
N ASP A 12 -4.05 -13.59 34.18
CA ASP A 12 -3.91 -12.15 34.36
C ASP A 12 -4.15 -11.43 33.03
N SER A 13 -5.22 -10.62 32.97
CA SER A 13 -5.76 -10.04 31.74
C SER A 13 -5.23 -8.63 31.45
N SER A 14 -4.07 -8.24 31.98
CA SER A 14 -3.53 -6.88 31.80
C SER A 14 -2.05 -6.76 31.41
N LEU A 15 -1.41 -7.83 30.93
CA LEU A 15 -0.05 -7.75 30.40
C LEU A 15 -0.06 -7.72 28.87
N GLU A 16 0.27 -6.54 28.33
CA GLU A 16 0.47 -6.27 26.91
C GLU A 16 1.61 -7.12 26.36
N ARG A 17 1.29 -8.04 25.45
CA ARG A 17 2.30 -8.93 24.85
C ARG A 17 2.91 -8.32 23.59
N LYS A 18 4.25 -8.16 23.57
CA LYS A 18 5.00 -7.67 22.40
C LYS A 18 5.32 -8.79 21.40
N CYS A 19 5.59 -8.45 20.13
CA CYS A 19 5.97 -9.42 19.09
C CYS A 19 7.23 -10.24 19.44
N THR A 20 8.17 -9.66 20.20
CA THR A 20 9.39 -10.33 20.65
C THR A 20 9.08 -11.44 21.65
N GLU A 21 8.23 -11.15 22.64
CA GLU A 21 7.75 -12.15 23.61
C GLU A 21 6.91 -13.24 22.92
N LEU A 22 6.18 -12.89 21.85
CA LEU A 22 5.52 -13.89 21.01
C LEU A 22 6.50 -14.84 20.33
N ALA A 23 7.59 -14.31 19.76
CA ALA A 23 8.62 -15.11 19.12
C ALA A 23 9.31 -16.08 20.09
N ASP A 24 9.63 -15.62 21.29
CA ASP A 24 10.36 -16.42 22.28
C ASP A 24 9.50 -17.58 22.79
N GLU A 25 8.23 -17.34 23.13
CA GLU A 25 7.35 -18.45 23.54
C GLU A 25 7.11 -19.47 22.42
N LEU A 26 7.01 -19.02 21.17
CA LEU A 26 6.85 -19.92 20.02
C LEU A 26 8.05 -20.84 19.81
N LYS A 27 9.26 -20.39 20.20
CA LYS A 27 10.48 -21.20 20.17
C LYS A 27 10.57 -22.17 21.34
N GLU A 28 10.23 -21.72 22.54
CA GLU A 28 10.43 -22.50 23.76
C GLU A 28 9.35 -23.56 24.01
N LYS A 29 8.08 -23.14 23.94
CA LYS A 29 6.94 -23.94 24.44
C LYS A 29 5.75 -24.03 23.48
N GLY A 30 5.72 -23.20 22.43
CA GLY A 30 4.57 -23.05 21.56
C GLY A 30 3.42 -22.28 22.22
N VAL A 31 2.49 -21.77 21.41
CA VAL A 31 1.36 -20.95 21.88
C VAL A 31 0.04 -21.63 21.55
N SER A 32 -0.82 -21.78 22.57
CA SER A 32 -2.14 -22.36 22.41
C SER A 32 -3.12 -21.34 21.82
N LEU A 33 -3.74 -21.68 20.70
CA LEU A 33 -4.83 -20.91 20.09
C LEU A 33 -6.05 -21.78 19.82
N LEU A 34 -7.18 -21.14 19.53
CA LEU A 34 -8.34 -21.79 18.94
C LEU A 34 -8.26 -21.68 17.41
N ARG A 35 -8.62 -22.75 16.70
CA ARG A 35 -8.66 -22.83 15.24
C ARG A 35 -10.04 -23.22 14.75
N VAL A 36 -10.57 -22.50 13.77
CA VAL A 36 -11.81 -22.83 13.05
C VAL A 36 -11.48 -23.74 11.85
N THR A 37 -12.07 -24.94 11.80
CA THR A 37 -11.90 -25.89 10.70
C THR A 37 -12.74 -25.51 9.47
N ARG A 38 -12.50 -26.18 8.32
CA ARG A 38 -13.34 -26.03 7.11
C ARG A 38 -14.83 -26.34 7.35
N SER A 39 -15.13 -27.18 8.33
CA SER A 39 -16.49 -27.51 8.78
C SER A 39 -17.02 -26.59 9.89
N TYR A 40 -16.39 -25.43 10.09
CA TYR A 40 -16.74 -24.42 11.09
C TYR A 40 -16.69 -24.92 12.54
N LYS A 41 -15.95 -25.99 12.83
CA LYS A 41 -15.73 -26.48 14.20
C LYS A 41 -14.52 -25.77 14.81
N VAL A 42 -14.65 -25.35 16.07
CA VAL A 42 -13.54 -24.76 16.83
C VAL A 42 -12.74 -25.86 17.52
N LYS A 43 -11.42 -25.86 17.38
CA LYS A 43 -10.50 -26.81 18.02
C LYS A 43 -9.33 -26.07 18.65
N LYS A 44 -8.88 -26.53 19.82
CA LYS A 44 -7.63 -26.04 20.40
C LYS A 44 -6.44 -26.61 19.64
N VAL A 45 -5.48 -25.77 19.32
CA VAL A 45 -4.22 -26.12 18.66
C VAL A 45 -3.04 -25.47 19.39
N LEU A 46 -1.90 -26.15 19.41
CA LEU A 46 -0.63 -25.62 19.85
C LEU A 46 0.17 -25.21 18.61
N ILE A 47 0.50 -23.93 18.47
CA ILE A 47 1.31 -23.41 17.37
C ILE A 47 2.76 -23.31 17.82
N SER A 48 3.70 -23.75 16.98
CA SER A 48 5.15 -23.58 17.21
C SER A 48 5.84 -23.19 15.90
N PHE A 49 7.10 -22.79 15.96
CA PHE A 49 7.92 -22.74 14.75
C PHE A 49 8.06 -24.12 14.11
N SER A 50 8.22 -24.14 12.78
CA SER A 50 8.68 -25.32 12.05
C SER A 50 10.10 -25.69 12.50
N PRO A 51 10.53 -26.96 12.33
CA PRO A 51 11.88 -27.39 12.71
C PRO A 51 13.01 -26.58 12.05
N LEU A 52 12.76 -26.02 10.86
CA LEU A 52 13.71 -25.20 10.11
C LEU A 52 13.59 -23.70 10.42
N GLY A 53 12.67 -23.29 11.30
CA GLY A 53 12.41 -21.89 11.66
C GLY A 53 11.85 -21.03 10.52
N ASP A 54 11.39 -21.67 9.44
CA ASP A 54 10.96 -21.06 8.19
C ASP A 54 9.44 -20.91 8.03
N GLY A 55 8.70 -21.26 9.08
CA GLY A 55 7.25 -21.16 9.13
C GLY A 55 6.72 -21.54 10.49
N LEU A 56 5.42 -21.80 10.53
CA LEU A 56 4.72 -22.30 11.71
C LEU A 56 4.16 -23.69 11.44
N GLN A 57 3.98 -24.45 12.51
CA GLN A 57 3.24 -25.70 12.52
C GLN A 57 2.27 -25.71 13.68
N TYR A 58 1.20 -26.51 13.57
CA TYR A 58 0.28 -26.71 14.67
C TYR A 58 0.07 -28.19 15.02
N GLN A 59 -0.17 -28.45 16.30
CA GLN A 59 -0.56 -29.74 16.83
C GLN A 59 -1.92 -29.67 17.55
N PRO A 60 -2.76 -30.72 17.48
CA PRO A 60 -2.57 -31.95 16.71
C PRO A 60 -2.64 -31.70 15.19
N ALA A 61 -1.71 -32.31 14.46
CA ALA A 61 -1.54 -32.12 13.02
C ALA A 61 -2.74 -32.66 12.23
N SER A 62 -3.14 -31.95 11.16
CA SER A 62 -4.08 -32.50 10.18
C SER A 62 -3.36 -33.37 9.16
N LYS A 63 -4.09 -34.29 8.49
CA LYS A 63 -3.55 -35.18 7.45
C LYS A 63 -2.94 -34.47 6.24
N HIS A 64 -3.27 -33.19 6.01
CA HIS A 64 -2.93 -32.51 4.75
C HIS A 64 -2.17 -31.20 4.94
N HIS A 65 -2.43 -30.42 6.01
CA HIS A 65 -1.86 -29.07 6.16
C HIS A 65 -1.67 -28.69 7.64
N SER A 66 -0.67 -29.26 8.30
CA SER A 66 -0.28 -28.91 9.68
C SER A 66 0.80 -27.85 9.77
N SER A 67 1.52 -27.59 8.68
CA SER A 67 2.60 -26.61 8.61
C SER A 67 2.30 -25.58 7.53
N LEU A 68 2.70 -24.34 7.77
CA LEU A 68 2.54 -23.20 6.89
C LEU A 68 3.84 -22.40 6.91
N LEU A 69 4.53 -22.40 5.78
CA LEU A 69 5.75 -21.63 5.60
C LEU A 69 5.44 -20.15 5.58
N PHE A 70 6.36 -19.33 6.08
CA PHE A 70 6.24 -17.89 5.96
C PHE A 70 6.11 -17.46 4.50
N ALA A 71 6.88 -18.06 3.59
CA ALA A 71 6.77 -17.77 2.15
C ALA A 71 5.43 -18.16 1.52
N ASP A 72 4.72 -19.13 2.09
CA ASP A 72 3.43 -19.59 1.57
C ASP A 72 2.25 -18.77 2.08
N MET A 73 2.45 -17.88 3.06
CA MET A 73 1.41 -17.00 3.60
C MET A 73 1.07 -15.93 2.57
N TRP A 74 -0.02 -16.10 1.86
CA TRP A 74 -0.53 -15.17 0.85
C TRP A 74 -1.25 -13.97 1.48
N ALA A 75 -2.06 -14.26 2.50
CA ALA A 75 -2.82 -13.23 3.18
C ALA A 75 -2.84 -13.47 4.67
N ILE A 76 -2.49 -12.45 5.47
CA ILE A 76 -2.78 -12.44 6.90
C ILE A 76 -3.77 -11.29 7.13
N GLN A 77 -4.97 -11.58 7.65
CA GLN A 77 -6.03 -10.58 7.83
C GLN A 77 -6.87 -10.82 9.06
N SER A 78 -7.28 -9.74 9.71
CA SER A 78 -8.31 -9.79 10.75
C SER A 78 -9.68 -10.03 10.12
N LEU A 79 -10.46 -10.94 10.69
CA LEU A 79 -11.84 -11.18 10.24
C LEU A 79 -12.83 -10.46 11.17
N PRO A 80 -13.78 -9.67 10.63
CA PRO A 80 -14.82 -9.07 11.44
C PRO A 80 -15.80 -10.13 11.96
N PRO A 81 -16.53 -9.87 13.06
CA PRO A 81 -17.52 -10.82 13.60
C PRO A 81 -18.61 -11.21 12.58
N SER A 82 -18.97 -10.30 11.67
CA SER A 82 -19.92 -10.51 10.58
C SER A 82 -19.42 -11.47 9.50
N HIS A 83 -18.13 -11.77 9.45
CA HIS A 83 -17.56 -12.64 8.43
C HIS A 83 -18.14 -14.05 8.49
N LYS A 84 -18.41 -14.66 7.32
CA LYS A 84 -19.05 -15.99 7.20
C LYS A 84 -18.40 -17.08 8.05
N ILE A 85 -17.08 -17.04 8.21
CA ILE A 85 -16.33 -18.00 9.04
C ILE A 85 -16.65 -17.81 10.52
N CYS A 86 -16.61 -16.55 10.99
CA CYS A 86 -16.89 -16.19 12.38
C CYS A 86 -18.34 -16.50 12.74
N SER A 87 -19.28 -16.11 11.90
CA SER A 87 -20.71 -16.32 12.12
C SER A 87 -21.09 -17.80 12.12
N LYS A 88 -20.63 -18.58 11.13
CA LYS A 88 -20.90 -20.03 11.08
C LYS A 88 -20.21 -20.83 12.17
N ALA A 89 -19.06 -20.36 12.66
CA ALA A 89 -18.37 -20.98 13.79
C ALA A 89 -18.99 -20.62 15.15
N GLY A 90 -19.98 -19.70 15.18
CA GLY A 90 -20.63 -19.27 16.40
C GLY A 90 -19.67 -18.57 17.37
N LEU A 91 -18.69 -17.82 16.84
CA LEU A 91 -17.75 -17.08 17.69
C LEU A 91 -18.52 -16.06 18.54
N LYS A 92 -18.30 -16.10 19.85
CA LYS A 92 -18.96 -15.24 20.85
C LYS A 92 -18.26 -13.89 20.98
N HIS A 93 -18.82 -13.01 21.81
CA HIS A 93 -18.10 -11.82 22.27
C HIS A 93 -16.74 -12.20 22.87
N PHE A 94 -15.74 -11.34 22.64
CA PHE A 94 -14.34 -11.56 23.01
C PHE A 94 -13.63 -12.72 22.29
N GLN A 95 -14.16 -13.17 21.15
CA GLN A 95 -13.46 -14.11 20.27
C GLN A 95 -13.13 -13.44 18.94
N TYR A 96 -11.86 -13.08 18.79
CA TYR A 96 -11.37 -12.30 17.66
C TYR A 96 -10.62 -13.20 16.69
N CYS A 97 -11.17 -13.38 15.49
CA CYS A 97 -10.57 -14.24 14.48
C CYS A 97 -9.63 -13.46 13.57
N PHE A 98 -8.49 -14.05 13.23
CA PHE A 98 -7.69 -13.70 12.07
C PHE A 98 -7.53 -14.92 11.16
N GLN A 99 -7.22 -14.67 9.90
CA GLN A 99 -7.05 -15.67 8.88
C GLN A 99 -5.67 -15.54 8.24
N VAL A 100 -5.01 -16.68 8.08
CA VAL A 100 -3.80 -16.82 7.27
C VAL A 100 -4.15 -17.67 6.05
N GLU A 101 -4.33 -17.03 4.90
CA GLU A 101 -4.51 -17.71 3.62
C GLU A 101 -3.15 -18.07 3.04
N SER A 102 -3.08 -19.27 2.47
CA SER A 102 -1.93 -19.74 1.73
C SER A 102 -2.08 -19.37 0.26
N GLN A 103 -0.94 -19.21 -0.43
CA GLN A 103 -0.88 -19.04 -1.89
C GLN A 103 -1.57 -20.18 -2.66
N PHE A 104 -1.75 -21.33 -2.02
CA PHE A 104 -2.42 -22.51 -2.59
C PHE A 104 -3.93 -22.56 -2.29
N GLY A 105 -4.55 -21.45 -1.86
CA GLY A 105 -6.00 -21.32 -1.70
C GLY A 105 -6.62 -22.00 -0.47
N TRP A 106 -5.81 -22.54 0.45
CA TRP A 106 -6.28 -23.01 1.77
C TRP A 106 -5.92 -22.01 2.87
N SER A 107 -6.64 -22.02 4.00
CA SER A 107 -6.43 -21.05 5.08
C SER A 107 -6.41 -21.64 6.49
N TRP A 108 -5.68 -20.99 7.38
CA TRP A 108 -5.77 -21.14 8.83
C TRP A 108 -6.65 -20.02 9.37
N ASN A 109 -7.66 -20.36 10.16
CA ASN A 109 -8.53 -19.40 10.83
C ASN A 109 -8.30 -19.54 12.32
N LEU A 110 -7.63 -18.58 12.92
CA LEU A 110 -7.15 -18.62 14.30
C LEU A 110 -7.89 -17.58 15.13
N VAL A 111 -8.21 -17.91 16.38
CA VAL A 111 -9.05 -17.11 17.26
C VAL A 111 -8.28 -16.77 18.53
N CYS A 112 -8.24 -15.48 18.84
CA CYS A 112 -7.64 -14.87 20.02
C CYS A 112 -8.74 -14.38 20.98
N ASN A 113 -8.37 -14.17 22.24
CA ASN A 113 -9.32 -13.73 23.27
C ASN A 113 -9.45 -12.20 23.34
N THR A 114 -8.52 -11.47 22.75
CA THR A 114 -8.56 -10.00 22.68
C THR A 114 -8.27 -9.49 21.26
N ALA A 115 -8.80 -8.31 20.94
CA ALA A 115 -8.53 -7.64 19.67
C ALA A 115 -7.03 -7.31 19.54
N LEU A 116 -6.37 -6.96 20.66
CA LEU A 116 -4.95 -6.65 20.71
C LEU A 116 -4.08 -7.88 20.43
N GLU A 117 -4.36 -9.02 21.09
CA GLU A 117 -3.63 -10.27 20.84
C GLU A 117 -3.74 -10.69 19.37
N ARG A 118 -4.94 -10.56 18.78
CA ARG A 118 -5.14 -10.77 17.35
C ARG A 118 -4.23 -9.88 16.50
N SER A 119 -4.16 -8.58 16.82
CA SER A 119 -3.30 -7.64 16.10
C SER A 119 -1.82 -8.01 16.26
N THR A 120 -1.35 -8.35 17.46
CA THR A 120 0.02 -8.81 17.71
C THR A 120 0.38 -10.03 16.86
N TRP A 121 -0.53 -11.01 16.74
CA TRP A 121 -0.33 -12.17 15.88
C TRP A 121 -0.24 -11.80 14.40
N VAL A 122 -1.14 -10.95 13.92
CA VAL A 122 -1.14 -10.47 12.54
C VAL A 122 0.18 -9.75 12.22
N ASP A 123 0.62 -8.84 13.08
CA ASP A 123 1.86 -8.08 12.92
C ASP A 123 3.10 -8.99 12.99
N PHE A 124 3.15 -9.91 13.95
CA PHE A 124 4.23 -10.89 14.09
C PHE A 124 4.38 -11.73 12.82
N LEU A 125 3.28 -12.29 12.31
CA LEU A 125 3.28 -13.13 11.12
C LEU A 125 3.70 -12.33 9.88
N GLU A 126 3.18 -11.11 9.71
CA GLU A 126 3.57 -10.24 8.60
C GLU A 126 5.05 -9.87 8.68
N GLN A 127 5.58 -9.54 9.85
CA GLN A 127 6.99 -9.22 10.04
C GLN A 127 7.91 -10.40 9.72
N HIS A 128 7.60 -11.59 10.24
CA HIS A 128 8.38 -12.81 9.98
C HIS A 128 8.28 -13.21 8.51
N ARG A 129 7.08 -13.12 7.92
CA ARG A 129 6.85 -13.34 6.48
C ARG A 129 7.73 -12.45 5.63
N ARG A 130 7.71 -11.14 5.85
CA ARG A 130 8.52 -10.17 5.10
C ARG A 130 10.01 -10.44 5.23
N THR A 131 10.48 -10.55 6.47
CA THR A 131 11.90 -10.83 6.77
C THR A 131 12.38 -12.10 6.08
N PHE A 132 11.52 -13.12 6.05
CA PHE A 132 11.83 -14.40 5.42
C PHE A 132 11.85 -14.33 3.89
N LEU A 133 10.89 -13.63 3.28
CA LEU A 133 10.82 -13.43 1.83
C LEU A 133 12.00 -12.61 1.31
N ASP A 134 12.42 -11.57 2.04
CA ASP A 134 13.59 -10.75 1.73
C ASP A 134 14.88 -11.60 1.73
N LYS A 135 15.07 -12.44 2.77
CA LYS A 135 16.21 -13.37 2.84
C LYS A 135 16.17 -14.44 1.74
N SER A 136 15.00 -14.95 1.40
CA SER A 136 14.85 -16.03 0.41
C SER A 136 15.15 -15.57 -1.02
N ARG A 137 15.03 -14.28 -1.35
CA ARG A 137 15.46 -13.73 -2.65
C ARG A 137 16.96 -13.42 -2.71
N ALA A 138 17.57 -13.00 -1.61
CA ALA A 138 19.01 -12.74 -1.53
C ALA A 138 19.83 -14.05 -1.51
N ASN A 139 19.31 -15.09 -0.83
CA ASN A 139 19.91 -16.43 -0.83
C ASN A 139 19.51 -17.16 -2.12
N ALA A 140 20.19 -16.81 -3.20
CA ALA A 140 20.00 -17.34 -4.55
C ALA A 140 19.87 -18.87 -4.59
N ALA A 141 18.87 -19.35 -5.33
CA ALA A 141 18.64 -20.72 -5.84
C ALA A 141 18.76 -21.90 -4.85
N ASN A 142 19.87 -22.08 -4.14
CA ASN A 142 20.20 -23.27 -3.35
C ASN A 142 19.32 -23.44 -2.10
N ALA A 143 19.00 -22.36 -1.38
CA ALA A 143 18.12 -22.43 -0.19
C ALA A 143 16.66 -22.74 -0.56
N SER A 144 16.23 -22.38 -1.77
CA SER A 144 14.93 -22.73 -2.32
C SER A 144 14.93 -24.18 -2.82
N VAL A 145 16.02 -24.63 -3.44
CA VAL A 145 16.18 -26.00 -3.95
C VAL A 145 16.27 -27.03 -2.82
N GLU A 146 17.08 -26.85 -1.78
CA GLU A 146 17.07 -27.73 -0.59
C GLU A 146 15.68 -27.84 0.01
N ARG A 147 14.95 -26.73 0.03
CA ARG A 147 13.59 -26.68 0.58
C ARG A 147 12.58 -27.41 -0.28
N TYR A 148 12.59 -27.18 -1.60
CA TYR A 148 11.69 -27.87 -2.52
C TYR A 148 11.97 -29.36 -2.57
N TRP A 149 13.24 -29.73 -2.47
CA TRP A 149 13.67 -31.11 -2.24
C TRP A 149 13.03 -31.67 -0.96
N PHE A 150 13.14 -30.98 0.17
CA PHE A 150 12.55 -31.43 1.44
C PHE A 150 11.03 -31.57 1.39
N ILE A 151 10.33 -30.61 0.75
CA ILE A 151 8.86 -30.61 0.58
C ILE A 151 8.40 -31.79 -0.29
N ALA A 152 9.16 -32.15 -1.33
CA ALA A 152 8.82 -33.27 -2.19
C ALA A 152 9.24 -34.62 -1.59
N ALA A 153 10.35 -34.66 -0.86
CA ALA A 153 10.90 -35.90 -0.32
C ALA A 153 10.10 -36.46 0.86
N GLN A 154 9.35 -35.63 1.61
CA GLN A 154 8.39 -35.86 2.75
C GLN A 154 8.70 -36.91 3.83
N GLN A 155 9.67 -37.81 3.63
CA GLN A 155 9.99 -39.00 4.43
C GLN A 155 11.49 -39.36 4.34
N GLY A 156 12.37 -38.40 4.02
CA GLY A 156 13.82 -38.67 3.91
C GLY A 156 14.22 -39.45 2.65
N LYS A 157 13.42 -39.41 1.59
CA LYS A 157 13.78 -39.99 0.28
C LYS A 157 15.06 -39.34 -0.27
N THR A 158 15.89 -40.14 -0.91
CA THR A 158 17.15 -39.70 -1.55
C THR A 158 17.00 -39.41 -3.05
N LYS A 159 15.86 -39.77 -3.66
CA LYS A 159 15.51 -39.54 -5.06
C LYS A 159 14.01 -39.22 -5.22
N LEU A 160 13.66 -38.44 -6.25
CA LEU A 160 12.29 -38.01 -6.57
C LEU A 160 11.87 -38.48 -7.97
N SER A 161 10.68 -39.08 -8.08
CA SER A 161 10.10 -39.54 -9.35
C SER A 161 9.53 -38.41 -10.21
N PHE A 162 9.31 -38.66 -11.51
CA PHE A 162 8.64 -37.70 -12.40
C PHE A 162 7.27 -37.24 -11.86
N THR A 163 6.51 -38.13 -11.24
CA THR A 163 5.20 -37.77 -10.65
C THR A 163 5.36 -36.79 -9.50
N GLU A 164 6.34 -37.00 -8.61
CA GLU A 164 6.62 -36.09 -7.49
C GLU A 164 7.17 -34.75 -7.97
N ILE A 165 8.09 -34.77 -8.94
CA ILE A 165 8.58 -33.56 -9.60
C ILE A 165 7.44 -32.83 -10.30
N SER A 166 6.55 -33.53 -11.01
CA SER A 166 5.40 -32.92 -11.66
C SER A 166 4.41 -32.33 -10.67
N MET A 167 4.12 -33.01 -9.56
CA MET A 167 3.28 -32.45 -8.50
C MET A 167 3.93 -31.21 -7.86
N LEU A 168 5.23 -31.27 -7.57
CA LEU A 168 5.98 -30.16 -6.98
C LEU A 168 6.02 -28.97 -7.95
N THR A 169 6.44 -29.17 -9.20
CA THR A 169 6.52 -28.13 -10.23
C THR A 169 5.15 -27.52 -10.49
N ASN A 170 4.10 -28.35 -10.64
CA ASN A 170 2.75 -27.83 -10.84
C ASN A 170 2.23 -27.07 -9.62
N LYS A 171 2.67 -27.45 -8.42
CA LYS A 171 2.34 -26.76 -7.16
C LYS A 171 3.10 -25.45 -7.00
N LEU A 172 4.36 -25.37 -7.42
CA LEU A 172 5.21 -24.19 -7.24
C LEU A 172 5.05 -23.16 -8.36
N PHE A 173 4.81 -23.62 -9.57
CA PHE A 173 4.89 -22.82 -10.79
C PHE A 173 3.59 -22.81 -11.58
N GLY A 174 2.53 -23.44 -11.06
CA GLY A 174 1.29 -23.67 -11.80
C GLY A 174 1.47 -24.72 -12.89
N ARG A 175 0.45 -24.91 -13.74
CA ARG A 175 0.44 -25.99 -14.73
C ARG A 175 1.57 -25.85 -15.77
N VAL A 176 2.59 -26.70 -15.68
CA VAL A 176 3.61 -26.87 -16.71
C VAL A 176 3.14 -27.91 -17.72
N PRO A 177 3.24 -27.66 -19.04
CA PRO A 177 2.94 -28.67 -20.05
C PRO A 177 3.74 -29.95 -19.81
N ALA A 178 3.05 -31.09 -19.76
CA ALA A 178 3.68 -32.37 -19.39
C ALA A 178 4.84 -32.76 -20.32
N ALA A 179 4.76 -32.39 -21.60
CA ALA A 179 5.82 -32.63 -22.58
C ALA A 179 7.10 -31.82 -22.26
N GLU A 180 6.96 -30.52 -21.98
CA GLU A 180 8.10 -29.68 -21.60
C GLU A 180 8.74 -30.18 -20.29
N LEU A 181 7.91 -30.53 -19.31
CA LEU A 181 8.40 -31.07 -18.05
C LEU A 181 9.16 -32.39 -18.24
N ALA A 182 8.64 -33.28 -19.07
CA ALA A 182 9.25 -34.58 -19.35
C ALA A 182 10.57 -34.44 -20.12
N ASP A 183 10.67 -33.48 -21.04
CA ASP A 183 11.92 -33.20 -21.76
C ASP A 183 13.00 -32.69 -20.81
N ARG A 184 12.65 -31.78 -19.89
CA ARG A 184 13.59 -31.24 -18.90
C ARG A 184 13.99 -32.27 -17.86
N PHE A 185 13.03 -33.06 -17.38
CA PHE A 185 13.32 -34.15 -16.45
C PHE A 185 14.34 -35.11 -17.05
N ARG A 186 14.14 -35.54 -18.30
CA ARG A 186 15.07 -36.44 -19.01
C ARG A 186 16.45 -35.84 -19.29
N GLN A 187 16.55 -34.51 -19.40
CA GLN A 187 17.84 -33.84 -19.57
C GLN A 187 18.65 -33.83 -18.27
N CYS A 188 17.98 -33.79 -17.11
CA CYS A 188 18.63 -33.72 -15.81
C CYS A 188 18.87 -35.10 -15.18
N ASP A 189 18.05 -36.10 -15.52
CA ASP A 189 18.23 -37.52 -15.16
C ASP A 189 19.46 -38.09 -15.89
N SER A 190 20.62 -37.90 -15.28
CA SER A 190 21.93 -38.15 -15.87
C SER A 190 22.28 -39.63 -15.81
N ASP A 191 21.86 -40.30 -14.72
CA ASP A 191 22.04 -41.74 -14.53
C ASP A 191 20.92 -42.59 -15.19
N LYS A 192 19.88 -41.95 -15.74
CA LYS A 192 18.76 -42.54 -16.47
C LYS A 192 17.94 -43.51 -15.61
N ASP A 193 17.88 -43.28 -14.31
CA ASP A 193 17.17 -44.14 -13.37
C ASP A 193 15.69 -43.76 -13.20
N THR A 194 15.20 -42.81 -14.01
CA THR A 194 13.83 -42.27 -14.02
C THR A 194 13.43 -41.50 -12.77
N CYS A 195 14.42 -41.16 -11.93
CA CYS A 195 14.30 -40.29 -10.78
C CYS A 195 15.34 -39.15 -10.86
N LEU A 196 15.20 -38.13 -10.03
CA LEU A 196 16.24 -37.12 -9.82
C LEU A 196 16.78 -37.26 -8.41
N ASN A 197 18.09 -37.46 -8.28
CA ASN A 197 18.79 -37.27 -7.01
C ASN A 197 18.91 -35.78 -6.66
N TYR A 198 19.41 -35.44 -5.47
CA TYR A 198 19.46 -34.04 -5.04
C TYR A 198 20.25 -33.13 -5.99
N GLN A 199 21.36 -33.61 -6.55
CA GLN A 199 22.20 -32.84 -7.46
C GLN A 199 21.55 -32.66 -8.85
N GLU A 200 20.91 -33.70 -9.38
CA GLU A 200 20.12 -33.64 -10.62
C GLU A 200 18.86 -32.77 -10.44
N PHE A 201 18.28 -32.78 -9.25
CA PHE A 201 17.18 -31.90 -8.88
C PHE A 201 17.63 -30.43 -8.81
N CYS A 202 18.83 -30.14 -8.30
CA CYS A 202 19.42 -28.81 -8.36
C CYS A 202 19.55 -28.32 -9.81
N GLU A 203 20.07 -29.16 -10.71
CA GLU A 203 20.16 -28.88 -12.16
C GLU A 203 18.78 -28.62 -12.77
N PHE A 204 17.81 -29.48 -12.48
CA PHE A 204 16.43 -29.35 -12.93
C PHE A 204 15.78 -28.05 -12.46
N PHE A 205 15.99 -27.67 -11.20
CA PHE A 205 15.49 -26.40 -10.68
C PHE A 205 16.22 -25.18 -11.24
N ARG A 206 17.50 -25.32 -11.61
CA ARG A 206 18.28 -24.25 -12.24
C ARG A 206 17.61 -23.80 -13.54
N TYR A 207 17.06 -24.74 -14.31
CA TYR A 207 16.29 -24.43 -15.53
C TYR A 207 15.11 -23.47 -15.26
N PHE A 208 14.37 -23.69 -14.17
CA PHE A 208 13.24 -22.85 -13.80
C PHE A 208 13.65 -21.50 -13.18
N ASN A 209 14.91 -21.35 -12.78
CA ASN A 209 15.45 -20.14 -12.16
C ASN A 209 16.27 -19.25 -13.10
N GLU A 210 16.38 -19.60 -14.39
CA GLU A 210 17.09 -18.80 -15.40
C GLU A 210 16.13 -18.00 -16.28
N ALA A 211 16.03 -16.69 -16.02
CA ALA A 211 15.33 -15.77 -16.92
C ALA A 211 16.18 -15.56 -18.19
N LYS A 212 15.71 -16.02 -19.35
CA LYS A 212 16.44 -15.92 -20.63
C LYS A 212 16.70 -14.46 -21.00
N ALA A 213 15.72 -13.59 -20.74
CA ALA A 213 15.86 -12.16 -20.98
C ALA A 213 17.01 -11.52 -20.19
N VAL A 214 17.26 -11.99 -18.95
CA VAL A 214 18.34 -11.47 -18.10
C VAL A 214 19.71 -11.99 -18.53
N ARG A 215 19.78 -13.21 -19.06
CA ARG A 215 21.04 -13.80 -19.54
C ARG A 215 21.75 -12.90 -20.55
N SER A 216 21.01 -12.33 -21.51
CA SER A 216 21.57 -11.42 -22.51
C SER A 216 22.21 -10.15 -21.91
N ILE A 217 21.68 -9.68 -20.78
CA ILE A 217 22.21 -8.54 -20.04
C ILE A 217 23.49 -9.00 -19.32
N TYR A 218 23.43 -10.13 -18.62
CA TYR A 218 24.56 -10.69 -17.89
C TYR A 218 25.78 -10.95 -18.81
N GLU A 219 25.57 -11.60 -19.95
CA GLU A 219 26.62 -11.92 -20.93
C GLU A 219 27.28 -10.67 -21.51
N ARG A 220 26.53 -9.59 -21.72
CA ARG A 220 27.07 -8.31 -22.19
C ARG A 220 28.00 -7.63 -21.17
N HIS A 221 27.80 -7.92 -19.88
CA HIS A 221 28.51 -7.28 -18.78
C HIS A 221 29.48 -8.21 -18.05
N THR A 222 29.70 -9.42 -18.56
CA THR A 222 30.60 -10.43 -17.97
C THR A 222 31.59 -10.92 -19.01
N SER A 223 32.88 -10.70 -18.79
CA SER A 223 33.94 -11.13 -19.70
C SER A 223 34.04 -12.65 -19.81
N GLU A 224 34.00 -13.35 -18.67
CA GLU A 224 34.05 -14.82 -18.60
C GLU A 224 32.80 -15.37 -17.89
N CYS A 225 31.79 -15.78 -18.67
CA CYS A 225 30.50 -16.20 -18.12
C CYS A 225 30.53 -17.47 -17.27
N ALA A 226 31.42 -18.42 -17.60
CA ALA A 226 31.55 -19.71 -16.90
C ALA A 226 32.04 -19.58 -15.45
N PRO A 227 33.14 -18.86 -15.14
CA PRO A 227 33.56 -18.60 -13.76
C PRO A 227 32.69 -17.56 -13.03
N GLY A 228 31.98 -16.71 -13.78
CA GLY A 228 31.01 -15.77 -13.25
C GLY A 228 31.49 -14.32 -13.20
N MET A 229 30.55 -13.41 -12.95
CA MET A 229 30.79 -11.96 -12.93
C MET A 229 31.63 -11.55 -11.71
N THR A 230 32.67 -10.77 -11.95
CA THR A 230 33.52 -10.19 -10.90
C THR A 230 32.81 -9.04 -10.17
N ALA A 231 33.28 -8.72 -8.96
CA ALA A 231 32.81 -7.54 -8.22
C ALA A 231 33.06 -6.22 -8.98
N GLU A 232 34.15 -6.14 -9.76
CA GLU A 232 34.46 -4.95 -10.57
C GLU A 232 33.47 -4.81 -11.74
N GLU A 233 33.20 -5.88 -12.47
CA GLU A 233 32.21 -5.90 -13.56
C GLU A 233 30.80 -5.56 -13.04
N PHE A 234 30.41 -6.14 -11.91
CA PHE A 234 29.14 -5.81 -11.26
C PHE A 234 29.06 -4.34 -10.86
N THR A 235 30.12 -3.80 -10.27
CA THR A 235 30.19 -2.38 -9.89
C THR A 235 30.07 -1.48 -11.12
N ARG A 236 30.78 -1.81 -12.20
CA ARG A 236 30.71 -1.11 -13.49
C ARG A 236 29.30 -1.15 -14.07
N PHE A 237 28.65 -2.31 -14.04
CA PHE A 237 27.25 -2.46 -14.44
C PHE A 237 26.35 -1.54 -13.62
N CYS A 238 26.38 -1.62 -12.28
CA CYS A 238 25.50 -0.83 -11.42
C CYS A 238 25.66 0.68 -11.62
N ILE A 239 26.89 1.16 -11.80
CA ILE A 239 27.17 2.58 -12.06
C ILE A 239 26.66 2.99 -13.44
N SER A 240 26.91 2.18 -14.47
CA SER A 240 26.44 2.48 -15.84
C SER A 240 24.92 2.40 -15.99
N ASN A 241 24.27 1.53 -15.20
CA ASN A 241 22.84 1.30 -15.23
C ASN A 241 22.08 2.48 -14.65
N ASP A 242 22.60 3.11 -13.59
CA ASP A 242 21.95 4.24 -12.92
C ASP A 242 22.61 5.59 -13.26
N ALA A 243 22.10 6.22 -14.31
CA ALA A 243 22.58 7.52 -14.79
C ALA A 243 22.46 8.66 -13.75
N ALA A 244 21.68 8.49 -12.68
CA ALA A 244 21.52 9.50 -11.63
C ALA A 244 22.63 9.45 -10.56
N ALA A 245 23.66 8.61 -10.74
CA ALA A 245 24.83 8.45 -9.86
C ALA A 245 24.47 8.16 -8.39
N THR A 246 23.30 7.58 -8.13
CA THR A 246 22.85 7.29 -6.76
C THR A 246 23.52 6.06 -6.13
N VAL A 247 24.26 5.30 -6.94
CA VAL A 247 24.90 4.06 -6.53
C VAL A 247 26.38 4.30 -6.26
N THR A 248 26.78 4.13 -4.99
CA THR A 248 28.18 4.20 -4.55
C THR A 248 28.89 2.85 -4.70
N PRO A 249 30.23 2.81 -4.89
CA PRO A 249 31.00 1.56 -4.88
C PRO A 249 30.79 0.70 -3.62
N MET A 250 30.64 1.33 -2.44
CA MET A 250 30.38 0.62 -1.17
C MET A 250 29.02 -0.10 -1.18
N ARG A 251 28.00 0.52 -1.77
CA ARG A 251 26.69 -0.10 -2.01
C ARG A 251 26.80 -1.25 -3.02
N CYS A 252 27.56 -1.08 -4.11
CA CYS A 252 27.83 -2.17 -5.06
C CYS A 252 28.49 -3.37 -4.39
N ALA A 253 29.52 -3.15 -3.57
CA ALA A 253 30.19 -4.23 -2.83
C ALA A 253 29.23 -4.95 -1.86
N SER A 254 28.38 -4.19 -1.16
CA SER A 254 27.38 -4.76 -0.25
C SER A 254 26.34 -5.61 -0.99
N LEU A 255 25.87 -5.13 -2.15
CA LEU A 255 24.95 -5.86 -3.01
C LEU A 255 25.61 -7.09 -3.62
N PHE A 256 26.86 -6.97 -4.09
CA PHE A 256 27.62 -8.10 -4.60
C PHE A 256 27.74 -9.19 -3.54
N HIS A 257 28.19 -8.84 -2.33
CA HIS A 257 28.28 -9.79 -1.21
C HIS A 257 26.92 -10.42 -0.86
N LEU A 258 25.84 -9.64 -0.92
CA LEU A 258 24.49 -10.12 -0.64
C LEU A 258 24.02 -11.17 -1.67
N PHE A 259 24.25 -10.93 -2.97
CA PHE A 259 23.73 -11.76 -4.06
C PHE A 259 24.70 -12.83 -4.59
N ALA A 260 26.00 -12.73 -4.28
CA ALA A 260 27.04 -13.72 -4.60
C ALA A 260 27.18 -14.82 -3.52
N ASN A 261 26.10 -15.11 -2.76
CA ASN A 261 26.10 -16.14 -1.72
C ASN A 261 27.14 -15.92 -0.58
N ARG A 262 27.45 -14.65 -0.25
CA ARG A 262 28.31 -14.17 0.86
C ARG A 262 29.75 -14.71 0.97
N GLN A 263 30.10 -15.80 0.30
CA GLN A 263 31.40 -16.46 0.37
C GLN A 263 32.09 -16.57 -0.99
N SER A 264 31.37 -16.30 -2.09
CA SER A 264 31.93 -16.34 -3.44
C SER A 264 32.61 -15.02 -3.80
N ASP A 265 33.74 -15.12 -4.50
CA ASP A 265 34.43 -14.01 -5.16
C ASP A 265 33.80 -13.66 -6.53
N ARG A 266 32.88 -14.51 -7.02
CA ARG A 266 32.20 -14.41 -8.32
C ARG A 266 30.68 -14.50 -8.14
N MET A 267 29.95 -13.70 -8.91
CA MET A 267 28.48 -13.75 -8.98
C MET A 267 28.04 -14.58 -10.19
N ALA A 268 27.29 -15.64 -9.93
CA ALA A 268 26.67 -16.44 -11.00
C ALA A 268 25.44 -15.72 -11.61
N LEU A 269 25.00 -16.17 -12.80
CA LEU A 269 23.79 -15.67 -13.47
C LEU A 269 22.54 -15.69 -12.57
N SER A 270 22.39 -16.71 -11.72
CA SER A 270 21.28 -16.80 -10.77
C SER A 270 21.30 -15.68 -9.71
N GLY A 271 22.48 -15.35 -9.18
CA GLY A 271 22.66 -14.23 -8.25
C GLY A 271 22.40 -12.89 -8.92
N PHE A 272 22.87 -12.70 -10.16
CA PHE A 272 22.60 -11.50 -10.95
C PHE A 272 21.11 -11.36 -11.29
N THR A 273 20.43 -12.47 -11.63
CA THR A 273 18.98 -12.51 -11.89
C THR A 273 18.20 -12.13 -10.64
N ALA A 274 18.56 -12.69 -9.48
CA ALA A 274 17.97 -12.34 -8.20
C ALA A 274 18.13 -10.85 -7.87
N PHE A 275 19.32 -10.29 -8.10
CA PHE A 275 19.58 -8.86 -7.93
C PHE A 275 18.70 -8.01 -8.87
N LEU A 276 18.72 -8.31 -10.17
CA LEU A 276 18.10 -7.45 -11.18
C LEU A 276 16.58 -7.38 -11.00
N LEU A 277 15.96 -8.48 -10.56
CA LEU A 277 14.54 -8.61 -10.29
C LEU A 277 14.13 -8.20 -8.86
N HIS A 278 15.07 -7.79 -8.01
CA HIS A 278 14.79 -7.48 -6.61
C HIS A 278 14.01 -6.15 -6.45
N PRO A 279 12.78 -6.14 -5.90
CA PRO A 279 11.86 -5.00 -5.88
C PRO A 279 12.32 -3.88 -4.94
N HIS A 280 13.12 -4.21 -3.92
CA HIS A 280 13.70 -3.25 -2.99
C HIS A 280 15.14 -2.85 -3.36
N HIS A 281 16.06 -3.81 -3.48
CA HIS A 281 17.48 -3.53 -3.75
C HIS A 281 17.77 -2.96 -5.15
N ASN A 282 17.02 -3.40 -6.17
CA ASN A 282 17.07 -2.84 -7.54
C ASN A 282 15.75 -2.17 -7.94
N SER A 283 15.07 -1.53 -6.98
CA SER A 283 13.80 -0.84 -7.23
C SER A 283 13.93 0.23 -8.31
N ILE A 284 12.90 0.37 -9.14
CA ILE A 284 12.76 1.48 -10.08
C ILE A 284 12.50 2.82 -9.36
N VAL A 285 12.04 2.78 -8.10
CA VAL A 285 11.82 4.00 -7.30
C VAL A 285 13.16 4.49 -6.72
N ASP A 286 13.47 5.76 -6.92
CA ASP A 286 14.63 6.41 -6.32
C ASP A 286 14.48 6.48 -4.79
N ALA A 287 15.42 5.84 -4.09
CA ALA A 287 15.43 5.79 -2.63
C ALA A 287 15.54 7.18 -1.97
N ARG A 288 16.05 8.20 -2.68
CA ARG A 288 16.07 9.59 -2.18
C ARG A 288 14.66 10.15 -2.02
N GLN A 289 13.73 9.76 -2.89
CA GLN A 289 12.32 10.17 -2.83
C GLN A 289 11.56 9.52 -1.66
N LEU A 290 12.13 8.47 -1.06
CA LEU A 290 11.64 7.85 0.17
C LEU A 290 12.08 8.62 1.44
N ARG A 291 12.71 9.78 1.28
CA ARG A 291 13.02 10.74 2.35
C ARG A 291 12.33 12.06 2.05
N LEU A 292 12.27 12.94 3.04
CA LEU A 292 11.81 14.32 2.84
C LEU A 292 12.79 15.04 1.91
N THR A 293 12.32 15.41 0.71
CA THR A 293 13.12 16.07 -0.34
C THR A 293 12.62 17.47 -0.68
N ASP A 294 11.31 17.69 -0.53
CA ASP A 294 10.70 18.95 -0.89
C ASP A 294 10.90 19.97 0.26
N SER A 295 11.02 21.25 -0.09
CA SER A 295 10.98 22.32 0.92
C SER A 295 9.60 22.33 1.58
N MET A 296 9.58 22.39 2.92
CA MET A 296 8.35 22.40 3.72
C MET A 296 8.01 23.80 4.27
N ASP A 297 8.69 24.83 3.77
CA ASP A 297 8.57 26.23 4.21
C ASP A 297 7.69 27.09 3.30
N HIS A 298 7.06 26.52 2.28
CA HIS A 298 6.07 27.24 1.48
C HIS A 298 4.70 27.27 2.18
N PRO A 299 3.82 28.21 1.81
CA PRO A 299 2.43 28.23 2.29
C PRO A 299 1.68 26.93 1.97
N LEU A 300 0.72 26.53 2.81
CA LEU A 300 -0.11 25.33 2.60
C LEU A 300 -0.72 25.20 1.19
N PRO A 301 -1.21 26.28 0.53
CA PRO A 301 -1.70 26.22 -0.84
C PRO A 301 -0.69 25.71 -1.85
N HIS A 302 0.61 25.71 -1.57
CA HIS A 302 1.64 25.26 -2.51
C HIS A 302 1.88 23.74 -2.51
N TYR A 303 1.12 22.97 -1.73
CA TYR A 303 1.27 21.51 -1.63
C TYR A 303 0.03 20.77 -2.11
N PHE A 304 0.23 19.61 -2.72
CA PHE A 304 -0.79 18.56 -2.76
C PHE A 304 -0.80 17.85 -1.41
N ILE A 305 -2.01 17.63 -0.85
CA ILE A 305 -2.19 17.12 0.51
C ILE A 305 -3.08 15.87 0.46
N ASN A 306 -2.57 14.75 0.95
CA ASN A 306 -3.27 13.47 0.90
C ASN A 306 -4.53 13.50 1.75
N SER A 307 -5.70 13.31 1.14
CA SER A 307 -6.99 13.65 1.76
C SER A 307 -7.99 12.49 1.69
N SER A 308 -8.81 12.37 2.72
CA SER A 308 -9.87 11.36 2.87
C SER A 308 -11.24 12.03 2.92
N HIS A 309 -12.21 11.44 2.24
CA HIS A 309 -13.62 11.79 2.26
C HIS A 309 -14.40 10.77 3.09
N ASN A 310 -15.37 11.23 3.89
CA ASN A 310 -16.18 10.42 4.80
C ASN A 310 -15.36 9.34 5.52
N THR A 311 -14.27 9.78 6.15
CA THR A 311 -13.20 8.91 6.66
C THR A 311 -13.72 7.78 7.56
N TYR A 312 -14.81 8.00 8.28
CA TYR A 312 -15.41 7.04 9.19
C TYR A 312 -15.98 5.78 8.49
N LEU A 313 -16.33 5.82 7.20
CA LEU A 313 -17.02 4.71 6.52
C LEU A 313 -16.07 3.56 6.13
N THR A 314 -16.51 2.32 6.38
CA THR A 314 -15.78 1.09 5.97
C THR A 314 -16.27 0.49 4.64
N GLY A 315 -17.37 1.00 4.08
CA GLY A 315 -17.93 0.53 2.82
C GLY A 315 -18.76 1.60 2.11
N ASN A 316 -19.90 1.19 1.53
CA ASN A 316 -20.80 2.06 0.77
C ASN A 316 -21.39 3.21 1.61
N GLN A 317 -21.93 4.23 0.95
CA GLN A 317 -22.41 5.45 1.60
C GLN A 317 -23.75 5.28 2.35
N LEU A 318 -24.51 4.18 2.18
CA LEU A 318 -25.88 4.10 2.69
C LEU A 318 -26.06 3.20 3.91
N ASN A 319 -25.30 2.11 4.02
CA ASN A 319 -25.56 1.09 5.04
C ASN A 319 -24.31 0.38 5.56
N SER A 320 -23.12 0.91 5.26
CA SER A 320 -21.87 0.37 5.80
C SER A 320 -21.63 0.76 7.26
N GLU A 321 -20.64 0.13 7.88
CA GLU A 321 -20.22 0.44 9.25
C GLU A 321 -19.35 1.70 9.28
N SER A 322 -19.57 2.55 10.29
CA SER A 322 -18.64 3.61 10.69
C SER A 322 -17.65 3.07 11.73
N SER A 323 -16.36 3.38 11.60
CA SER A 323 -15.31 2.85 12.48
C SER A 323 -14.20 3.85 12.79
N CYS A 324 -13.79 3.93 14.06
CA CYS A 324 -12.59 4.66 14.47
C CYS A 324 -11.31 4.11 13.82
N ASN A 325 -11.27 2.81 13.51
CA ASN A 325 -10.12 2.18 12.87
C ASN A 325 -9.81 2.80 11.50
N MET A 326 -10.80 3.32 10.79
CA MET A 326 -10.54 4.00 9.52
C MET A 326 -9.67 5.24 9.71
N TYR A 327 -9.92 6.07 10.73
CA TYR A 327 -9.06 7.22 11.05
C TYR A 327 -7.63 6.79 11.36
N ARG A 328 -7.45 5.74 12.17
CA ARG A 328 -6.13 5.15 12.43
C ARG A 328 -5.45 4.75 11.13
N ASP A 329 -6.12 3.94 10.32
CA ASP A 329 -5.52 3.29 9.15
C ASP A 329 -5.14 4.33 8.07
N VAL A 330 -5.99 5.33 7.80
CA VAL A 330 -5.66 6.39 6.83
C VAL A 330 -4.52 7.29 7.32
N LEU A 331 -4.47 7.63 8.62
CA LEU A 331 -3.40 8.46 9.20
C LEU A 331 -2.06 7.73 9.15
N LEU A 332 -2.01 6.45 9.51
CA LEU A 332 -0.80 5.61 9.42
C LEU A 332 -0.34 5.46 7.96
N ALA A 333 -1.27 5.38 7.02
CA ALA A 333 -0.98 5.36 5.58
C ALA A 333 -0.52 6.72 5.01
N GLY A 334 -0.51 7.80 5.80
CA GLY A 334 0.01 9.11 5.41
C GLY A 334 -1.05 10.08 4.89
N CYS A 335 -2.34 9.81 5.14
CA CYS A 335 -3.39 10.81 4.96
C CYS A 335 -3.19 11.96 5.95
N ARG A 336 -3.34 13.21 5.51
CA ARG A 336 -3.14 14.44 6.29
C ARG A 336 -4.38 15.33 6.34
N CYS A 337 -5.49 14.94 5.71
CA CYS A 337 -6.79 15.60 5.85
C CYS A 337 -7.89 14.54 6.00
N VAL A 338 -8.58 14.54 7.14
CA VAL A 338 -9.66 13.58 7.46
C VAL A 338 -10.97 14.31 7.71
N GLU A 339 -12.09 13.64 7.46
CA GLU A 339 -13.45 14.21 7.58
C GLU A 339 -14.22 13.59 8.75
N ILE A 340 -15.02 14.42 9.43
CA ILE A 340 -15.89 14.01 10.53
C ILE A 340 -17.27 14.66 10.36
N ASP A 341 -18.28 13.83 10.08
CA ASP A 341 -19.67 14.26 9.99
C ASP A 341 -20.32 14.17 11.36
N CYS A 342 -20.52 15.31 11.99
CA CYS A 342 -20.91 15.42 13.39
C CYS A 342 -22.42 15.64 13.50
N TRP A 343 -23.10 14.80 14.26
CA TRP A 343 -24.54 14.82 14.46
C TRP A 343 -24.90 14.72 15.93
N ASP A 344 -26.10 15.21 16.29
CA ASP A 344 -26.62 15.06 17.63
C ASP A 344 -26.77 13.57 17.98
N GLY A 345 -26.25 13.18 19.14
CA GLY A 345 -26.44 11.85 19.68
C GLY A 345 -27.21 11.84 21.01
N PRO A 346 -27.52 10.64 21.53
CA PRO A 346 -28.32 10.48 22.74
C PRO A 346 -27.58 11.03 23.97
N ALA A 347 -28.36 11.48 24.96
CA ALA A 347 -27.84 12.02 26.23
C ALA A 347 -26.81 13.15 26.09
N GLY A 348 -26.90 13.94 25.00
CA GLY A 348 -25.98 15.06 24.76
C GLY A 348 -24.58 14.67 24.29
N VAL A 349 -24.38 13.40 23.90
CA VAL A 349 -23.11 12.89 23.39
C VAL A 349 -23.10 12.97 21.85
N PRO A 350 -22.26 13.81 21.23
CA PRO A 350 -22.18 13.91 19.78
C PRO A 350 -21.72 12.61 19.13
N VAL A 351 -22.26 12.29 17.95
CA VAL A 351 -21.97 11.06 17.19
C VAL A 351 -21.50 11.38 15.78
N VAL A 352 -20.84 10.41 15.16
CA VAL A 352 -20.33 10.48 13.79
C VAL A 352 -20.96 9.39 12.95
N TYR A 353 -21.59 9.77 11.84
CA TYR A 353 -22.15 8.88 10.81
C TYR A 353 -22.60 9.68 9.59
N HIS A 354 -22.96 8.98 8.51
CA HIS A 354 -23.53 9.64 7.33
C HIS A 354 -25.02 9.91 7.54
N GLY A 355 -25.37 11.19 7.67
CA GLY A 355 -26.71 11.65 8.02
C GLY A 355 -27.83 11.08 7.15
N HIS A 356 -28.99 10.80 7.76
CA HIS A 356 -30.18 10.27 7.06
C HIS A 356 -29.97 8.95 6.31
N THR A 357 -28.92 8.19 6.65
CA THR A 357 -28.66 6.85 6.11
C THR A 357 -28.76 5.77 7.20
N MET A 358 -28.53 4.51 6.81
CA MET A 358 -28.51 3.35 7.70
C MET A 358 -27.08 3.00 8.16
N THR A 359 -26.11 3.89 7.97
CA THR A 359 -24.74 3.68 8.46
C THR A 359 -24.71 3.64 9.99
N THR A 360 -23.79 2.84 10.55
CA THR A 360 -23.66 2.75 12.02
C THR A 360 -23.06 4.05 12.58
N LYS A 361 -23.22 4.27 13.89
CA LYS A 361 -22.77 5.49 14.57
C LYS A 361 -21.59 5.18 15.48
N ILE A 362 -20.61 6.08 15.53
CA ILE A 362 -19.49 6.04 16.49
C ILE A 362 -19.48 7.33 17.31
N ALA A 363 -18.92 7.31 18.52
CA ALA A 363 -18.86 8.49 19.36
C ALA A 363 -17.84 9.50 18.84
N PHE A 364 -18.18 10.79 18.86
CA PHE A 364 -17.26 11.85 18.45
C PHE A 364 -15.99 11.88 19.31
N ASP A 365 -16.11 11.66 20.62
CA ASP A 365 -14.97 11.59 21.55
C ASP A 365 -13.97 10.49 21.16
N ASP A 366 -14.45 9.30 20.81
CA ASP A 366 -13.61 8.19 20.37
C ASP A 366 -12.87 8.51 19.07
N VAL A 367 -13.52 9.21 18.13
CA VAL A 367 -12.90 9.66 16.88
C VAL A 367 -11.78 10.66 17.16
N VAL A 368 -12.04 11.68 17.97
CA VAL A 368 -11.04 12.72 18.31
C VAL A 368 -9.85 12.10 19.05
N ARG A 369 -10.08 11.18 19.99
CA ARG A 369 -9.01 10.42 20.67
C ARG A 369 -8.20 9.59 19.70
N THR A 370 -8.86 8.87 18.80
CA THR A 370 -8.18 8.06 17.78
C THR A 370 -7.30 8.94 16.88
N ILE A 371 -7.80 10.09 16.42
CA ILE A 371 -7.00 11.04 15.63
C ILE A 371 -5.79 11.51 16.46
N ASN A 372 -5.98 11.85 17.73
CA ASN A 372 -4.89 12.28 18.59
C ASN A 372 -3.80 11.21 18.72
N ASP A 373 -4.18 9.95 18.92
CA ASP A 373 -3.22 8.86 19.14
C ASP A 373 -2.40 8.55 17.89
N TYR A 374 -3.02 8.64 16.70
CA TYR A 374 -2.42 8.19 15.44
C TYR A 374 -1.94 9.30 14.50
N ALA A 375 -2.33 10.57 14.70
CA ALA A 375 -2.01 11.67 13.78
C ALA A 375 -0.51 11.77 13.45
N PHE A 376 0.34 11.58 14.46
CA PHE A 376 1.80 11.72 14.34
C PHE A 376 2.57 10.45 14.67
N GLN A 377 1.89 9.29 14.75
CA GLN A 377 2.55 8.03 15.08
C GLN A 377 3.54 7.63 13.99
N ASN A 378 4.79 7.35 14.37
CA ASN A 378 5.80 6.89 13.43
C ASN A 378 5.44 5.47 12.94
N PRO A 379 5.37 5.22 11.62
CA PRO A 379 5.10 3.89 11.08
C PRO A 379 6.24 2.89 11.27
N SER A 380 7.46 3.36 11.62
CA SER A 380 8.58 2.49 11.95
C SER A 380 8.63 2.22 13.46
N ASN A 381 8.70 0.95 13.84
CA ASN A 381 8.91 0.53 15.24
C ASN A 381 10.37 0.74 15.70
N ASN A 382 11.22 1.37 14.88
CA ASN A 382 12.60 1.62 15.22
C ASN A 382 12.72 2.97 15.92
N GLN A 383 12.99 2.95 17.24
CA GLN A 383 13.19 4.16 18.04
C GLN A 383 14.41 4.98 17.58
N GLU A 384 15.32 4.40 16.77
CA GLU A 384 16.47 5.07 16.17
C GLU A 384 16.20 5.67 14.78
N ALA A 385 14.94 5.65 14.30
CA ALA A 385 14.61 6.21 13.00
C ALA A 385 14.93 7.72 12.96
N ALA A 386 15.83 8.12 12.07
CA ALA A 386 16.34 9.50 11.97
C ALA A 386 15.26 10.55 11.65
N TRP A 387 14.07 10.14 11.20
CA TRP A 387 12.97 11.03 10.85
C TRP A 387 11.61 10.32 10.92
N ASN A 388 10.55 11.06 11.26
CA ASN A 388 9.17 10.57 11.30
C ASN A 388 8.35 11.13 10.11
N PRO A 389 7.90 10.30 9.16
CA PRO A 389 7.10 10.74 8.02
C PRO A 389 5.69 11.22 8.37
N ARG A 390 5.25 11.10 9.63
CA ARG A 390 3.93 11.52 10.09
C ARG A 390 3.97 12.80 10.92
N GLU A 391 5.12 13.46 11.06
CA GLU A 391 5.27 14.66 11.91
C GLU A 391 4.59 15.92 11.36
N LEU A 392 4.22 15.94 10.08
CA LEU A 392 3.60 17.09 9.41
C LEU A 392 2.13 17.25 9.81
N PRO A 393 1.58 18.48 9.68
CA PRO A 393 0.25 18.81 10.18
C PRO A 393 -0.87 17.91 9.66
N VAL A 394 -1.91 17.74 10.47
CA VAL A 394 -3.15 17.06 10.10
C VAL A 394 -4.31 18.06 10.12
N ILE A 395 -5.11 18.06 9.05
CA ILE A 395 -6.34 18.84 8.92
C ILE A 395 -7.53 17.95 9.28
N VAL A 396 -8.38 18.41 10.18
CA VAL A 396 -9.66 17.79 10.53
C VAL A 396 -10.78 18.64 9.93
N SER A 397 -11.43 18.13 8.89
CA SER A 397 -12.60 18.72 8.25
C SER A 397 -13.86 18.32 8.98
N LEU A 398 -14.50 19.27 9.66
CA LEU A 398 -15.77 19.02 10.34
C LEU A 398 -16.94 19.35 9.40
N GLU A 399 -17.95 18.48 9.36
CA GLU A 399 -19.28 18.77 8.84
C GLU A 399 -20.28 18.69 10.00
N VAL A 400 -20.69 19.84 10.56
CA VAL A 400 -21.43 19.88 11.83
C VAL A 400 -22.92 20.12 11.62
N HIS A 401 -23.72 19.17 12.11
CA HIS A 401 -25.18 19.16 12.13
C HIS A 401 -25.76 19.07 13.55
N THR A 402 -24.94 19.34 14.57
CA THR A 402 -25.34 19.30 15.98
C THR A 402 -26.09 20.55 16.44
N SER A 403 -26.92 20.38 17.47
CA SER A 403 -27.44 21.45 18.31
C SER A 403 -26.33 22.34 18.91
N PRO A 404 -26.61 23.59 19.29
CA PRO A 404 -25.63 24.48 19.93
C PRO A 404 -24.98 23.87 21.18
N GLU A 405 -25.75 23.15 21.99
CA GLU A 405 -25.28 22.48 23.20
C GLU A 405 -24.24 21.39 22.87
N GLN A 406 -24.55 20.52 21.91
CA GLN A 406 -23.63 19.46 21.48
C GLN A 406 -22.45 20.02 20.68
N THR A 407 -22.62 21.14 19.96
CA THR A 407 -21.53 21.87 19.30
C THR A 407 -20.52 22.40 20.33
N ASN A 408 -21.00 22.94 21.45
CA ASN A 408 -20.12 23.34 22.56
C ASN A 408 -19.42 22.14 23.19
N ARG A 409 -20.13 21.01 23.33
CA ARG A 409 -19.53 19.76 23.82
C ARG A 409 -18.43 19.25 22.90
N MET A 410 -18.61 19.32 21.58
CA MET A 410 -17.55 18.98 20.62
C MET A 410 -16.31 19.85 20.81
N ALA A 411 -16.48 21.16 21.02
CA ALA A 411 -15.38 22.07 21.25
C ALA A 411 -14.61 21.75 22.55
N GLU A 412 -15.31 21.39 23.63
CA GLU A 412 -14.69 20.91 24.88
C GLU A 412 -13.87 19.64 24.64
N ILE A 413 -14.42 18.67 23.91
CA ILE A 413 -13.74 17.42 23.54
C ILE A 413 -12.46 17.73 22.75
N ILE A 414 -12.56 18.51 21.67
CA ILE A 414 -11.42 18.90 20.82
C ILE A 414 -10.31 19.54 21.66
N ARG A 415 -10.64 20.53 22.51
CA ARG A 415 -9.65 21.23 23.35
C ARG A 415 -9.02 20.32 24.39
N SER A 416 -9.83 19.47 25.04
CA SER A 416 -9.36 18.59 26.11
C SER A 416 -8.50 17.43 25.61
N VAL A 417 -8.79 16.91 24.40
CA VAL A 417 -8.08 15.78 23.81
C VAL A 417 -6.83 16.23 23.06
N PHE A 418 -6.93 17.22 22.16
CA PHE A 418 -5.78 17.63 21.34
C PHE A 418 -4.80 18.53 22.09
N LYS A 419 -5.24 19.28 23.12
CA LYS A 419 -4.37 20.10 23.98
C LYS A 419 -3.35 20.95 23.18
N GLU A 420 -2.05 20.78 23.43
CA GLU A 420 -0.97 21.49 22.75
C GLU A 420 -0.82 21.15 21.27
N ARG A 421 -1.38 20.04 20.81
CA ARG A 421 -1.38 19.65 19.39
C ARG A 421 -2.45 20.42 18.62
N LEU A 422 -3.51 20.89 19.25
CA LEU A 422 -4.47 21.77 18.59
C LEU A 422 -3.80 23.09 18.22
N PHE A 423 -3.76 23.40 16.93
CA PHE A 423 -3.32 24.70 16.47
C PHE A 423 -4.48 25.68 16.51
N LEU A 424 -4.31 26.72 17.31
CA LEU A 424 -5.24 27.85 17.35
C LEU A 424 -4.69 28.93 16.41
N SER A 425 -5.54 29.46 15.53
CA SER A 425 -5.15 30.47 14.55
C SER A 425 -4.47 31.67 15.22
N ARG A 426 -3.39 32.16 14.62
CA ARG A 426 -2.64 33.33 15.09
C ARG A 426 -2.79 34.58 14.23
N LEU A 427 -3.72 34.60 13.26
CA LEU A 427 -3.88 35.64 12.22
C LEU A 427 -2.64 35.89 11.32
N ASP A 428 -1.45 35.41 11.70
CA ASP A 428 -0.23 35.46 10.89
C ASP A 428 -0.21 34.36 9.82
N ALA A 429 -0.44 34.74 8.57
CA ALA A 429 -0.38 33.86 7.40
C ALA A 429 0.98 33.16 7.23
N SER A 430 2.09 33.78 7.67
CA SER A 430 3.44 33.21 7.53
C SER A 430 3.65 31.95 8.36
N SER A 431 2.79 31.71 9.35
CA SER A 431 2.82 30.52 10.20
C SER A 431 2.21 29.28 9.52
N TYR A 432 1.49 29.42 8.42
CA TYR A 432 0.80 28.33 7.73
C TYR A 432 1.69 27.65 6.68
N THR A 433 2.79 27.07 7.16
CA THR A 433 3.68 26.21 6.37
C THR A 433 3.74 24.81 7.02
N PRO A 434 3.90 23.71 6.26
CA PRO A 434 4.02 22.38 6.84
C PRO A 434 5.15 22.27 7.89
N ALA A 435 6.27 22.97 7.68
CA ALA A 435 7.41 22.98 8.60
C ALA A 435 7.10 23.66 9.94
N LYS A 436 6.43 24.82 9.93
CA LYS A 436 6.07 25.55 11.17
C LYS A 436 4.93 24.89 11.93
N LEU A 437 4.13 24.07 11.26
CA LEU A 437 2.97 23.36 11.80
C LEU A 437 3.25 21.89 12.15
N LYS A 438 4.52 21.49 12.30
CA LYS A 438 4.85 20.13 12.73
C LYS A 438 4.18 19.78 14.07
N GLY A 439 3.62 18.57 14.14
CA GLY A 439 2.92 18.05 15.31
C GLY A 439 1.58 18.74 15.61
N LYS A 440 1.05 19.53 14.66
CA LYS A 440 -0.18 20.29 14.86
C LYS A 440 -1.39 19.71 14.12
N ILE A 441 -2.54 19.78 14.79
CA ILE A 441 -3.85 19.43 14.28
C ILE A 441 -4.60 20.73 14.02
N LEU A 442 -5.03 20.94 12.79
CA LEU A 442 -5.76 22.10 12.31
C LEU A 442 -7.22 21.72 12.13
N VAL A 443 -8.14 22.55 12.62
CA VAL A 443 -9.58 22.30 12.47
C VAL A 443 -10.13 23.19 11.36
N LYS A 444 -10.67 22.57 10.31
CA LYS A 444 -11.48 23.25 9.29
C LYS A 444 -12.91 23.35 9.79
N TRP A 445 -13.33 24.59 10.03
CA TRP A 445 -14.71 24.95 10.35
C TRP A 445 -14.91 26.46 10.12
N LYS A 446 -16.09 26.98 10.47
CA LYS A 446 -16.36 28.42 10.54
C LYS A 446 -15.40 29.10 11.52
N MET A 447 -14.68 30.12 11.06
CA MET A 447 -13.72 30.89 11.86
C MET A 447 -14.29 32.27 12.22
N ASN A 448 -13.92 32.79 13.39
CA ASN A 448 -14.24 34.16 13.82
C ASN A 448 -13.18 35.17 13.31
N ALA A 449 -12.91 35.19 12.00
CA ALA A 449 -11.95 36.09 11.37
C ALA A 449 -12.66 37.09 10.43
N ALA A 450 -12.17 38.34 10.37
CA ALA A 450 -12.70 39.34 9.43
C ALA A 450 -12.55 38.85 7.99
N GLY A 451 -13.64 38.89 7.21
CA GLY A 451 -13.66 38.45 5.80
C GLY A 451 -14.13 37.00 5.58
N VAL A 452 -14.39 36.21 6.62
CA VAL A 452 -14.94 34.84 6.49
C VAL A 452 -16.46 34.90 6.58
N GLU A 453 -17.15 34.77 5.43
CA GLU A 453 -18.62 34.70 5.41
C GLU A 453 -19.16 33.38 5.97
N ASP A 454 -20.34 33.46 6.57
CA ASP A 454 -21.02 32.38 7.26
C ASP A 454 -21.70 31.41 6.27
N LEU A 455 -20.88 30.64 5.54
CA LEU A 455 -21.37 29.69 4.53
C LEU A 455 -21.78 28.38 5.19
N LYS A 456 -22.96 27.85 4.85
CA LYS A 456 -23.39 26.51 5.26
C LYS A 456 -22.66 25.46 4.42
N ASP A 457 -21.90 24.57 5.06
CA ASP A 457 -21.29 23.37 4.47
C ASP A 457 -22.40 22.32 4.19
N THR A 458 -23.38 22.64 3.32
CA THR A 458 -24.54 21.75 3.00
C THR A 458 -24.36 20.91 1.74
N ALA A 459 -23.13 20.69 1.29
CA ALA A 459 -22.88 20.18 -0.05
C ALA A 459 -22.74 18.65 -0.15
N GLY A 460 -22.97 17.90 0.94
CA GLY A 460 -22.91 16.43 0.95
C GLY A 460 -24.27 15.68 0.90
N SER A 461 -25.36 16.24 1.42
CA SER A 461 -26.58 15.46 1.74
C SER A 461 -27.75 15.57 0.74
N GLY A 462 -27.70 16.47 -0.25
CA GLY A 462 -28.79 16.66 -1.22
C GLY A 462 -30.11 17.23 -0.63
N ILE A 463 -30.11 17.72 0.62
CA ILE A 463 -31.31 18.26 1.28
C ILE A 463 -31.39 19.79 1.10
N ARG A 464 -32.52 20.30 0.59
CA ARG A 464 -32.82 21.74 0.56
C ARG A 464 -33.16 22.24 1.98
N ALA A 465 -32.57 23.38 2.36
CA ALA A 465 -32.69 23.96 3.70
C ALA A 465 -34.07 24.55 4.00
N ASP A 466 -34.51 24.40 5.25
CA ASP A 466 -35.44 25.32 5.91
C ASP A 466 -34.66 26.36 6.74
N ARG A 467 -35.16 27.61 6.66
CA ARG A 467 -34.85 28.92 7.26
C ARG A 467 -33.45 29.30 7.84
N ARG A 468 -33.13 30.59 7.64
CA ARG A 468 -31.98 31.36 8.18
C ARG A 468 -32.11 31.53 9.70
N ALA A 469 -31.04 31.25 10.45
CA ALA A 469 -30.87 31.68 11.83
C ALA A 469 -29.65 32.63 11.92
N PRO A 470 -29.73 33.75 12.67
CA PRO A 470 -28.59 34.66 12.84
C PRO A 470 -27.54 34.08 13.80
N LEU A 471 -26.28 34.46 13.59
CA LEU A 471 -25.12 34.14 14.44
C LEU A 471 -25.29 34.68 15.87
N LEU A 472 -25.31 33.76 16.84
CA LEU A 472 -24.88 34.06 18.21
C LEU A 472 -23.35 33.95 18.27
N THR A 473 -22.70 35.03 18.68
CA THR A 473 -21.24 35.23 18.78
C THR A 473 -20.55 34.42 19.90
N THR A 474 -21.07 33.24 20.24
CA THR A 474 -20.67 32.50 21.46
C THR A 474 -20.43 31.00 21.27
N LEU A 475 -20.29 30.49 20.04
CA LEU A 475 -19.97 29.07 19.83
C LEU A 475 -18.48 28.79 20.07
N SER A 476 -18.20 27.94 21.07
CA SER A 476 -16.85 27.50 21.49
C SER A 476 -16.06 26.84 20.35
N LEU A 477 -16.76 26.28 19.34
CA LEU A 477 -16.13 25.55 18.25
C LEU A 477 -15.36 26.45 17.27
N SER A 478 -15.86 27.66 16.99
CA SER A 478 -15.16 28.62 16.12
C SER A 478 -13.82 29.05 16.70
N ALA A 479 -13.67 29.02 18.04
CA ALA A 479 -12.41 29.28 18.72
C ALA A 479 -11.40 28.13 18.58
N CYS A 480 -11.85 26.94 18.19
CA CYS A 480 -10.98 25.79 17.87
C CYS A 480 -10.55 25.78 16.40
N ALA A 481 -11.22 26.55 15.53
CA ALA A 481 -10.98 26.55 14.09
C ALA A 481 -9.69 27.31 13.72
N SER A 482 -8.94 26.73 12.78
CA SER A 482 -7.70 27.33 12.24
C SER A 482 -7.61 27.29 10.72
N ILE A 483 -8.57 26.63 10.06
CA ILE A 483 -8.76 26.67 8.62
C ILE A 483 -10.21 27.16 8.40
N GLY A 484 -10.38 28.25 7.65
CA GLY A 484 -11.66 28.95 7.53
C GLY A 484 -12.37 28.63 6.22
N THR A 485 -13.63 28.21 6.28
CA THR A 485 -14.44 28.00 5.07
C THR A 485 -14.89 29.34 4.47
N VAL A 486 -14.57 29.58 3.20
CA VAL A 486 -14.94 30.80 2.45
C VAL A 486 -15.55 30.47 1.08
N ARG A 487 -16.15 31.48 0.45
CA ARG A 487 -16.56 31.44 -0.96
C ARG A 487 -15.90 32.62 -1.66
N SER A 488 -14.82 32.33 -2.35
CA SER A 488 -14.06 33.34 -3.08
C SER A 488 -14.81 33.77 -4.34
N THR A 489 -14.94 35.08 -4.53
CA THR A 489 -15.38 35.71 -5.79
C THR A 489 -14.23 36.39 -6.53
N SER A 490 -13.04 36.46 -5.92
CA SER A 490 -11.85 37.15 -6.41
C SER A 490 -10.76 36.19 -6.90
N TRP A 491 -11.09 34.91 -7.11
CA TRP A 491 -10.13 33.84 -7.42
C TRP A 491 -8.96 33.79 -6.41
N GLY A 492 -9.27 33.90 -5.12
CA GLY A 492 -8.30 33.79 -4.04
C GLY A 492 -7.47 35.06 -3.76
N ALA A 493 -7.58 36.11 -4.58
CA ALA A 493 -6.76 37.32 -4.42
C ALA A 493 -6.93 38.06 -3.08
N GLU A 494 -8.11 37.98 -2.47
CA GLU A 494 -8.41 38.58 -1.16
C GLU A 494 -8.29 37.58 0.00
N GLU A 495 -7.96 36.32 -0.31
CA GLU A 495 -8.02 35.21 0.62
C GLU A 495 -6.67 34.87 1.25
N GLN A 496 -6.72 34.21 2.40
CA GLN A 496 -5.53 33.81 3.12
C GLN A 496 -5.14 32.34 2.83
N PRO A 497 -3.88 31.96 3.06
CA PRO A 497 -3.41 30.58 2.84
C PRO A 497 -4.12 29.49 3.64
N PHE A 498 -4.85 29.89 4.69
CA PHE A 498 -5.65 29.02 5.55
C PHE A 498 -7.16 29.10 5.27
N HIS A 499 -7.58 29.88 4.28
CA HIS A 499 -8.94 29.84 3.77
C HIS A 499 -9.11 28.65 2.84
N VAL A 500 -10.29 28.02 2.91
CA VAL A 500 -10.64 26.86 2.10
C VAL A 500 -12.01 27.02 1.47
N GLN A 501 -12.13 26.63 0.20
CA GLN A 501 -13.42 26.44 -0.46
C GLN A 501 -13.58 24.98 -0.87
N SER A 502 -14.76 24.42 -0.61
CA SER A 502 -15.07 23.02 -0.95
C SER A 502 -15.92 22.93 -2.23
N TYR A 503 -15.56 22.00 -3.11
CA TYR A 503 -16.18 21.78 -4.41
C TYR A 503 -16.56 20.31 -4.59
N VAL A 504 -17.72 20.05 -5.17
CA VAL A 504 -18.05 18.71 -5.67
C VAL A 504 -17.29 18.45 -6.97
N GLU A 505 -16.84 17.21 -7.21
CA GLU A 505 -16.03 16.83 -8.38
C GLU A 505 -16.55 17.38 -9.73
N GLY A 506 -17.88 17.41 -9.93
CA GLY A 506 -18.50 17.83 -11.19
C GLY A 506 -18.41 19.34 -11.42
N GLU A 507 -18.31 20.13 -10.35
CA GLU A 507 -18.08 21.57 -10.46
C GLU A 507 -16.67 21.87 -10.95
N VAL A 508 -15.68 21.09 -10.51
CA VAL A 508 -14.29 21.25 -10.96
C VAL A 508 -14.14 20.88 -12.43
N ALA A 509 -14.82 19.84 -12.90
CA ALA A 509 -14.85 19.52 -14.33
C ALA A 509 -15.40 20.68 -15.18
N ARG A 510 -16.40 21.42 -14.66
CA ARG A 510 -16.92 22.64 -15.32
C ARG A 510 -15.89 23.78 -15.27
N LEU A 511 -15.21 23.97 -14.15
CA LEU A 511 -14.17 24.99 -13.99
C LEU A 511 -12.97 24.72 -14.91
N GLU A 512 -12.58 23.47 -15.11
CA GLU A 512 -11.55 23.08 -16.08
C GLU A 512 -11.92 23.53 -17.50
N ALA A 513 -13.18 23.34 -17.90
CA ALA A 513 -13.66 23.68 -19.22
C ALA A 513 -13.80 25.20 -19.44
N CYS A 514 -14.17 25.96 -18.41
CA CYS A 514 -14.54 27.36 -18.56
C CYS A 514 -13.50 28.37 -18.03
N SER A 515 -12.78 28.04 -16.95
CA SER A 515 -11.92 28.98 -16.23
C SER A 515 -10.68 28.30 -15.59
N PRO A 516 -9.92 27.48 -16.34
CA PRO A 516 -8.85 26.67 -15.76
C PRO A 516 -7.68 27.49 -15.20
N VAL A 517 -7.34 28.62 -15.83
CA VAL A 517 -6.23 29.50 -15.41
C VAL A 517 -6.59 30.24 -14.13
N ASP A 518 -7.79 30.82 -14.06
CA ASP A 518 -8.24 31.55 -12.87
C ASP A 518 -8.40 30.61 -11.67
N PHE A 519 -8.90 29.39 -11.89
CA PHE A 519 -8.99 28.40 -10.83
C PHE A 519 -7.61 27.91 -10.37
N ALA A 520 -6.66 27.73 -11.30
CA ALA A 520 -5.27 27.45 -10.94
C ALA A 520 -4.64 28.61 -10.13
N ARG A 521 -4.95 29.86 -10.47
CA ARG A 521 -4.52 31.04 -9.72
C ARG A 521 -5.12 31.06 -8.32
N GLN A 522 -6.41 30.76 -8.15
CA GLN A 522 -7.00 30.61 -6.81
C GLN A 522 -6.24 29.60 -5.95
N ASN A 523 -5.83 28.48 -6.57
CA ASN A 523 -5.08 27.42 -5.91
C ASN A 523 -3.62 27.78 -5.56
N THR A 524 -3.11 28.96 -5.93
CA THR A 524 -1.83 29.48 -5.39
C THR A 524 -2.02 30.25 -4.08
N HIS A 525 -3.20 30.85 -3.87
CA HIS A 525 -3.48 31.74 -2.74
C HIS A 525 -4.20 31.08 -1.57
N MET A 526 -5.11 30.14 -1.86
CA MET A 526 -5.97 29.49 -0.86
C MET A 526 -6.12 27.99 -1.13
N LEU A 527 -6.75 27.28 -0.19
CA LEU A 527 -7.01 25.85 -0.31
C LEU A 527 -8.32 25.58 -1.06
N SER A 528 -8.30 24.59 -1.94
CA SER A 528 -9.50 23.98 -2.53
C SER A 528 -9.62 22.54 -2.06
N ARG A 529 -10.77 22.21 -1.48
CA ARG A 529 -11.15 20.85 -1.11
C ARG A 529 -12.12 20.29 -2.13
N ILE A 530 -11.82 19.12 -2.68
CA ILE A 530 -12.67 18.44 -3.65
C ILE A 530 -13.15 17.16 -3.01
N TYR A 531 -14.42 16.84 -3.17
CA TYR A 531 -15.02 15.61 -2.66
C TYR A 531 -15.93 14.95 -3.70
N PRO A 532 -16.17 13.63 -3.58
CA PRO A 532 -16.99 12.86 -4.51
C PRO A 532 -18.46 13.30 -4.47
N SER A 533 -19.14 13.20 -5.61
CA SER A 533 -20.58 13.44 -5.73
C SER A 533 -21.38 12.42 -4.90
N GLY A 534 -22.48 12.87 -4.27
CA GLY A 534 -23.41 12.00 -3.56
C GLY A 534 -24.07 10.90 -4.43
N THR A 535 -23.97 11.00 -5.77
CA THR A 535 -24.37 9.93 -6.69
C THR A 535 -23.48 8.69 -6.63
N ARG A 536 -22.28 8.79 -6.06
CA ARG A 536 -21.32 7.68 -5.86
C ARG A 536 -21.64 6.87 -4.61
N ILE A 537 -22.84 6.31 -4.60
CA ILE A 537 -23.40 5.54 -3.49
C ILE A 537 -22.51 4.34 -3.11
N ASP A 538 -21.88 3.72 -4.11
CA ASP A 538 -20.94 2.62 -3.97
C ASP A 538 -19.57 3.04 -3.40
N SER A 539 -19.38 4.32 -3.11
CA SER A 539 -18.12 4.92 -2.68
C SER A 539 -17.00 4.81 -3.72
N SER A 540 -17.33 4.75 -5.01
CA SER A 540 -16.34 4.91 -6.09
C SER A 540 -15.62 6.26 -5.99
N ASN A 541 -14.42 6.34 -6.56
CA ASN A 541 -13.62 7.55 -6.59
C ASN A 541 -13.61 8.20 -7.98
N TYR A 542 -13.46 9.51 -8.00
CA TYR A 542 -13.22 10.31 -9.20
C TYR A 542 -11.73 10.35 -9.54
N ASP A 543 -11.38 10.79 -10.74
CA ASP A 543 -9.98 10.91 -11.18
C ASP A 543 -9.28 12.08 -10.44
N PRO A 544 -8.28 11.83 -9.58
CA PRO A 544 -7.61 12.89 -8.83
C PRO A 544 -6.65 13.72 -9.69
N MET A 545 -6.19 13.23 -10.84
CA MET A 545 -5.25 13.93 -11.70
C MET A 545 -5.85 15.18 -12.31
N LEU A 546 -7.13 15.14 -12.66
CA LEU A 546 -7.89 16.30 -13.14
C LEU A 546 -7.74 17.47 -12.15
N MET A 547 -7.93 17.16 -10.87
CA MET A 547 -7.93 18.14 -9.79
C MET A 547 -6.51 18.66 -9.51
N TRP A 548 -5.52 17.77 -9.45
CA TRP A 548 -4.12 18.16 -9.23
C TRP A 548 -3.53 18.98 -10.37
N ARG A 549 -3.94 18.75 -11.62
CA ARG A 549 -3.53 19.56 -12.78
C ARG A 549 -3.98 21.01 -12.69
N LEU A 550 -5.09 21.27 -11.98
CA LEU A 550 -5.58 22.60 -11.67
C LEU A 550 -5.01 23.14 -10.35
N GLY A 551 -4.10 22.42 -9.70
CA GLY A 551 -3.50 22.84 -8.44
C GLY A 551 -4.36 22.56 -7.19
N CYS A 552 -5.43 21.78 -7.26
CA CYS A 552 -6.24 21.52 -6.06
C CYS A 552 -5.42 20.77 -4.99
N GLN A 553 -5.50 21.20 -3.72
CA GLN A 553 -4.66 20.68 -2.64
C GLN A 553 -5.30 19.50 -1.92
N LEU A 554 -6.56 19.64 -1.51
CA LEU A 554 -7.29 18.70 -0.67
C LEU A 554 -8.24 17.84 -1.51
N VAL A 555 -7.67 16.98 -2.35
CA VAL A 555 -8.41 16.08 -3.25
C VAL A 555 -8.83 14.83 -2.47
N ALA A 556 -10.02 14.87 -1.86
CA ALA A 556 -10.48 13.87 -0.91
C ALA A 556 -11.12 12.67 -1.61
N LEU A 557 -10.61 11.47 -1.32
CA LEU A 557 -11.10 10.21 -1.88
C LEU A 557 -11.73 9.31 -0.80
N ASN A 558 -12.58 8.38 -1.20
CA ASN A 558 -13.11 7.29 -0.38
C ASN A 558 -12.03 6.20 -0.21
N TRP A 559 -11.40 6.13 0.97
CA TRP A 559 -10.27 5.24 1.24
C TRP A 559 -10.65 3.76 1.38
N GLN A 560 -11.90 3.49 1.75
CA GLN A 560 -12.47 2.15 1.85
C GLN A 560 -12.64 1.48 0.47
N THR A 561 -12.64 2.26 -0.61
CA THR A 561 -12.78 1.77 -1.99
C THR A 561 -11.44 1.86 -2.73
N ARG A 562 -10.76 0.72 -2.82
CA ARG A 562 -9.43 0.62 -3.47
C ARG A 562 -9.52 0.47 -4.99
N ASP A 563 -10.29 1.32 -5.64
CA ASP A 563 -10.41 1.35 -7.10
C ASP A 563 -9.11 1.85 -7.78
N HIS A 564 -9.16 2.06 -9.10
CA HIS A 564 -7.99 2.56 -9.83
C HIS A 564 -7.55 3.95 -9.35
N ASN A 565 -8.50 4.85 -9.11
CA ASN A 565 -8.23 6.23 -8.74
C ASN A 565 -7.63 6.34 -7.32
N PHE A 566 -8.09 5.51 -6.40
CA PHE A 566 -7.44 5.39 -5.09
C PHE A 566 -5.99 4.88 -5.20
N ARG A 567 -5.74 3.88 -6.05
CA ARG A 567 -4.37 3.34 -6.27
C ARG A 567 -3.41 4.38 -6.84
N VAL A 568 -3.90 5.25 -7.71
CA VAL A 568 -3.14 6.42 -8.17
C VAL A 568 -2.79 7.32 -7.00
N ASN A 569 -3.75 7.67 -6.14
CA ASN A 569 -3.51 8.48 -4.95
C ASN A 569 -2.50 7.85 -3.99
N GLU A 570 -2.67 6.57 -3.69
CA GLU A 570 -1.73 5.82 -2.85
C GLU A 570 -0.32 5.83 -3.45
N GLY A 571 -0.20 5.56 -4.75
CA GLY A 571 1.07 5.61 -5.47
C GLY A 571 1.72 6.98 -5.47
N PHE A 572 0.92 8.02 -5.71
CA PHE A 572 1.35 9.42 -5.72
C PHE A 572 1.96 9.82 -4.38
N PHE A 573 1.26 9.58 -3.27
CA PHE A 573 1.75 10.02 -1.97
C PHE A 573 2.77 9.08 -1.33
N THR A 574 2.72 7.77 -1.56
CA THR A 574 3.62 6.81 -0.90
C THR A 574 5.07 6.92 -1.37
N HIS A 575 5.27 7.21 -2.66
CA HIS A 575 6.58 7.15 -3.30
C HIS A 575 7.26 8.52 -3.45
N GLN A 576 6.65 9.59 -2.95
CA GLN A 576 7.17 10.96 -3.02
C GLN A 576 7.39 11.54 -1.64
N ASN A 577 8.44 12.36 -1.52
CA ASN A 577 8.70 13.19 -0.34
C ASN A 577 8.63 12.42 0.99
N GLY A 578 9.20 11.21 1.03
CA GLY A 578 9.22 10.37 2.22
C GLY A 578 7.88 9.77 2.62
N GLY A 579 6.90 9.77 1.72
CA GLY A 579 5.58 9.26 2.02
C GLY A 579 4.81 10.13 3.01
N CYS A 580 5.18 11.39 3.20
CA CYS A 580 4.72 12.20 4.33
C CYS A 580 3.29 12.76 4.19
N GLY A 581 2.66 12.57 3.03
CA GLY A 581 1.31 13.07 2.73
C GLY A 581 1.26 14.50 2.20
N TYR A 582 2.42 15.16 2.04
CA TYR A 582 2.57 16.47 1.41
C TYR A 582 3.55 16.38 0.24
N VAL A 583 3.18 16.89 -0.93
CA VAL A 583 4.05 16.96 -2.12
C VAL A 583 4.03 18.39 -2.64
N LEU A 584 5.20 19.01 -2.80
CA LEU A 584 5.29 20.39 -3.29
C LEU A 584 4.87 20.46 -4.76
N LYS A 585 4.00 21.41 -5.09
CA LYS A 585 3.54 21.65 -6.44
C LYS A 585 4.68 22.13 -7.35
N PRO A 586 4.63 21.82 -8.67
CA PRO A 586 5.55 22.40 -9.63
C PRO A 586 5.38 23.93 -9.72
N MET A 587 6.41 24.64 -10.19
CA MET A 587 6.45 26.11 -10.17
C MET A 587 5.24 26.74 -10.87
N TYR A 588 4.83 26.22 -12.02
CA TYR A 588 3.67 26.73 -12.79
C TYR A 588 2.32 26.57 -12.08
N LEU A 589 2.24 25.82 -10.97
CA LEU A 589 1.06 25.71 -10.09
C LEU A 589 1.25 26.39 -8.73
N ARG A 590 2.39 27.06 -8.52
CA ARG A 590 2.68 27.91 -7.35
C ARG A 590 2.66 29.38 -7.70
N ASP A 591 3.00 29.70 -8.95
CA ASP A 591 2.92 31.04 -9.50
C ASP A 591 2.51 30.92 -10.97
N VAL A 592 1.23 31.19 -11.24
CA VAL A 592 0.62 31.09 -12.58
C VAL A 592 1.08 32.26 -13.46
N ASP A 593 1.52 33.36 -12.85
CA ASP A 593 1.89 34.60 -13.54
C ASP A 593 3.41 34.70 -13.79
N ALA A 594 4.22 33.79 -13.23
CA ALA A 594 5.67 33.70 -13.43
C ALA A 594 6.11 33.31 -14.86
N GLY A 595 5.18 33.07 -15.79
CA GLY A 595 5.50 32.61 -17.17
C GLY A 595 6.09 31.20 -17.24
N CYS A 596 6.05 30.44 -16.14
CA CYS A 596 6.45 29.03 -16.12
C CYS A 596 5.35 28.15 -16.73
N SER A 597 5.73 27.12 -17.46
CA SER A 597 4.80 26.16 -18.07
C SER A 597 5.21 24.72 -17.76
N ALA A 598 4.24 23.82 -17.84
CA ALA A 598 4.48 22.39 -17.71
C ALA A 598 5.46 21.92 -18.80
N VAL A 599 6.48 21.14 -18.42
CA VAL A 599 7.47 20.60 -19.36
C VAL A 599 7.05 19.18 -19.77
N PRO A 600 6.69 18.96 -21.05
CA PRO A 600 6.36 17.63 -21.54
C PRO A 600 7.55 16.69 -21.47
N PHE A 601 7.27 15.40 -21.38
CA PHE A 601 8.28 14.34 -21.41
C PHE A 601 7.90 13.24 -22.37
N THR A 602 8.93 12.61 -22.94
CA THR A 602 8.82 11.34 -23.66
C THR A 602 9.67 10.30 -22.94
N LEU A 603 9.00 9.22 -22.54
CA LEU A 603 9.55 8.11 -21.81
C LEU A 603 9.66 6.89 -22.74
N ALA A 604 10.89 6.44 -23.01
CA ALA A 604 11.14 5.15 -23.63
C ALA A 604 11.14 4.05 -22.54
N LEU A 605 10.20 3.12 -22.63
CA LEU A 605 10.02 2.04 -21.68
C LEU A 605 10.09 0.70 -22.40
N ARG A 606 10.89 -0.22 -21.85
CA ARG A 606 10.90 -1.62 -22.26
C ARG A 606 10.47 -2.51 -21.10
N LEU A 607 9.41 -3.28 -21.30
CA LEU A 607 8.91 -4.29 -20.38
C LEU A 607 9.57 -5.62 -20.72
N ILE A 608 10.47 -6.09 -19.84
CA ILE A 608 11.37 -7.19 -20.15
C ILE A 608 10.74 -8.51 -19.70
N CYS A 609 10.65 -8.73 -18.39
CA CYS A 609 10.07 -9.94 -17.81
C CYS A 609 9.46 -9.70 -16.43
N GLY A 610 8.59 -10.60 -15.99
CA GLY A 610 8.03 -10.63 -14.65
C GLY A 610 8.85 -11.50 -13.72
N SER A 611 8.55 -11.47 -12.43
CA SER A 611 9.08 -12.40 -11.44
C SER A 611 8.01 -12.70 -10.40
N HIS A 612 7.75 -13.99 -10.18
CA HIS A 612 6.79 -14.48 -9.18
C HIS A 612 5.43 -13.76 -9.23
N LEU A 613 4.97 -13.49 -10.45
CA LEU A 613 3.60 -13.04 -10.66
C LEU A 613 2.72 -14.25 -10.34
N SER A 614 1.82 -14.11 -9.36
CA SER A 614 1.00 -15.23 -8.91
C SER A 614 0.34 -15.95 -10.11
N THR A 615 0.18 -17.26 -10.00
CA THR A 615 -0.43 -18.08 -11.06
C THR A 615 -1.85 -18.49 -10.70
N THR A 616 -2.28 -18.25 -9.46
CA THR A 616 -3.63 -18.55 -8.98
C THR A 616 -4.27 -17.29 -8.39
N PHE A 617 -5.48 -16.98 -8.85
CA PHE A 617 -6.22 -15.79 -8.47
C PHE A 617 -7.67 -16.14 -8.18
N ASP A 618 -8.14 -15.84 -6.97
CA ASP A 618 -9.48 -16.20 -6.51
C ASP A 618 -9.83 -17.70 -6.67
N GLY A 619 -8.81 -18.58 -6.60
CA GLY A 619 -8.97 -20.02 -6.80
C GLY A 619 -9.04 -20.47 -8.26
N ALA A 620 -8.84 -19.56 -9.22
CA ALA A 620 -8.70 -19.88 -10.63
C ALA A 620 -7.23 -19.76 -11.09
N ASP A 621 -6.77 -20.75 -11.84
CA ASP A 621 -5.42 -20.72 -12.40
C ASP A 621 -5.37 -19.84 -13.65
N ALA A 622 -4.47 -18.87 -13.62
CA ALA A 622 -4.06 -18.13 -14.79
C ALA A 622 -3.28 -19.06 -15.74
N THR A 623 -3.56 -18.91 -17.03
CA THR A 623 -2.82 -19.59 -18.11
C THR A 623 -1.86 -18.65 -18.80
N HIS A 624 -2.24 -17.37 -18.89
CA HIS A 624 -1.45 -16.32 -19.52
C HIS A 624 -1.55 -15.04 -18.70
N VAL A 625 -0.58 -14.15 -18.90
CA VAL A 625 -0.53 -12.82 -18.31
C VAL A 625 -0.24 -11.76 -19.35
N THR A 626 -0.93 -10.63 -19.23
CA THR A 626 -0.62 -9.38 -19.95
C THR A 626 -0.24 -8.29 -18.96
N LEU A 627 0.46 -7.26 -19.44
CA LEU A 627 0.70 -6.04 -18.71
C LEU A 627 -0.10 -4.92 -19.35
N ARG A 628 -0.99 -4.30 -18.59
CA ARG A 628 -1.74 -3.11 -19.00
C ARG A 628 -1.07 -1.87 -18.42
N LEU A 629 -0.62 -0.98 -19.30
CA LEU A 629 0.04 0.27 -18.96
C LEU A 629 -0.82 1.48 -19.31
N ARG A 630 -0.74 2.50 -18.45
CA ARG A 630 -1.34 3.82 -18.64
C ARG A 630 -0.50 4.88 -17.95
N VAL A 631 -0.34 6.04 -18.58
CA VAL A 631 0.08 7.27 -17.87
C VAL A 631 -1.19 8.02 -17.49
N HIS A 632 -1.42 8.18 -16.19
CA HIS A 632 -2.70 8.71 -15.73
C HIS A 632 -2.84 10.21 -16.03
N GLY A 633 -4.07 10.59 -16.41
CA GLY A 633 -4.38 11.88 -17.02
C GLY A 633 -4.16 11.94 -18.54
N GLU A 634 -3.69 10.88 -19.19
CA GLU A 634 -3.66 10.75 -20.65
C GLU A 634 -4.68 9.71 -21.12
N ALA A 635 -5.27 9.91 -22.30
CA ALA A 635 -6.30 9.01 -22.85
C ALA A 635 -5.76 7.65 -23.32
N TRP A 636 -4.43 7.51 -23.37
CA TRP A 636 -3.73 6.36 -23.93
C TRP A 636 -3.62 5.21 -22.92
N SER A 637 -3.81 3.98 -23.39
CA SER A 637 -3.45 2.75 -22.69
C SER A 637 -2.88 1.73 -23.66
N HIS A 638 -1.98 0.90 -23.17
CA HIS A 638 -1.41 -0.20 -23.94
C HIS A 638 -1.49 -1.48 -23.13
N GLU A 639 -1.81 -2.57 -23.80
CA GLU A 639 -1.78 -3.90 -23.21
C GLU A 639 -0.82 -4.75 -24.03
N THR A 640 0.16 -5.35 -23.36
CA THR A 640 1.18 -6.16 -24.02
C THR A 640 0.58 -7.44 -24.61
N ILE A 641 1.37 -8.14 -25.40
CA ILE A 641 1.04 -9.52 -25.79
C ILE A 641 0.81 -10.42 -24.55
N ALA A 642 -0.10 -11.38 -24.69
CA ALA A 642 -0.35 -12.39 -23.66
C ALA A 642 0.74 -13.45 -23.71
N VAL A 643 1.40 -13.68 -22.58
CA VAL A 643 2.48 -14.67 -22.45
C VAL A 643 2.10 -15.73 -21.43
N PRO A 644 2.54 -16.98 -21.57
CA PRO A 644 2.23 -18.02 -20.60
C PRO A 644 2.64 -17.65 -19.18
N THR A 645 1.87 -18.08 -18.20
CA THR A 645 2.24 -17.92 -16.79
C THR A 645 3.43 -18.82 -16.47
N THR A 646 4.60 -18.22 -16.38
CA THR A 646 5.83 -18.87 -15.91
C THR A 646 6.36 -18.09 -14.70
N ILE A 647 7.46 -18.56 -14.09
CA ILE A 647 8.11 -17.83 -12.98
C ILE A 647 8.62 -16.47 -13.46
N TYR A 648 9.16 -16.43 -14.68
CA TYR A 648 9.66 -15.25 -15.36
C TYR A 648 8.97 -15.09 -16.73
N PRO A 649 7.71 -14.63 -16.76
CA PRO A 649 7.02 -14.38 -18.03
C PRO A 649 7.77 -13.28 -18.79
N GLU A 650 8.07 -13.49 -20.07
CA GLU A 650 8.89 -12.58 -20.88
C GLU A 650 8.04 -11.91 -21.96
N TRP A 651 7.96 -10.58 -21.93
CA TRP A 651 7.29 -9.78 -22.96
C TRP A 651 8.29 -9.17 -23.94
N ASN A 652 9.41 -8.66 -23.43
CA ASN A 652 10.44 -7.96 -24.21
C ASN A 652 9.90 -6.85 -25.14
N GLU A 653 8.83 -6.18 -24.72
CA GLU A 653 8.13 -5.18 -25.52
C GLU A 653 8.63 -3.77 -25.21
N SER A 654 8.87 -2.95 -26.24
CA SER A 654 9.34 -1.57 -26.09
C SER A 654 8.30 -0.59 -26.61
N MET A 655 8.13 0.52 -25.92
CA MET A 655 7.13 1.54 -26.23
C MET A 655 7.60 2.94 -25.80
N GLU A 656 6.92 3.94 -26.34
CA GLU A 656 7.14 5.34 -25.97
C GLU A 656 5.87 5.92 -25.35
N LEU A 657 6.04 6.51 -24.17
CA LEU A 657 4.97 7.11 -23.38
C LEU A 657 5.20 8.62 -23.36
N GLN A 658 4.19 9.39 -23.74
CA GLN A 658 4.22 10.85 -23.68
C GLN A 658 3.39 11.34 -22.50
N GLY A 659 3.80 12.47 -21.90
CA GLY A 659 3.03 13.13 -20.85
C GLY A 659 3.33 14.62 -20.76
N LYS A 660 2.37 15.38 -20.23
CA LYS A 660 2.43 16.86 -20.18
C LYS A 660 3.40 17.42 -19.14
N CYS A 661 3.57 16.73 -18.02
CA CYS A 661 4.42 17.19 -16.91
C CYS A 661 4.94 15.99 -16.12
N LYS A 662 6.27 15.87 -16.03
CA LYS A 662 6.93 14.76 -15.32
C LYS A 662 6.65 14.78 -13.82
N GLU A 663 6.53 15.97 -13.23
CA GLU A 663 6.40 16.22 -11.80
C GLU A 663 5.04 15.81 -11.24
N THR A 664 4.02 15.74 -12.10
CA THR A 664 2.65 15.37 -11.69
C THR A 664 2.19 14.04 -12.27
N ALA A 665 2.76 13.56 -13.38
CA ALA A 665 2.34 12.32 -14.02
C ALA A 665 2.56 11.07 -13.15
N VAL A 666 1.65 10.10 -13.27
CA VAL A 666 1.72 8.80 -12.60
C VAL A 666 1.68 7.69 -13.64
N LEU A 667 2.72 6.85 -13.67
CA LEU A 667 2.77 5.64 -14.47
C LEU A 667 2.05 4.51 -13.73
N CYS A 668 1.03 3.94 -14.36
CA CYS A 668 0.27 2.83 -13.84
C CYS A 668 0.54 1.57 -14.67
N LEU A 669 0.95 0.50 -14.02
CA LEU A 669 1.06 -0.84 -14.59
C LEU A 669 0.09 -1.76 -13.84
N CYS A 670 -0.65 -2.58 -14.57
CA CYS A 670 -1.49 -3.64 -14.03
C CYS A 670 -1.10 -4.96 -14.68
N VAL A 671 -0.83 -5.97 -13.86
CA VAL A 671 -0.74 -7.35 -14.30
C VAL A 671 -2.15 -7.89 -14.43
N VAL A 672 -2.47 -8.46 -15.59
CA VAL A 672 -3.79 -9.01 -15.91
C VAL A 672 -3.62 -10.49 -16.17
N ALA A 673 -4.33 -11.30 -15.39
CA ALA A 673 -4.32 -12.75 -15.49
C ALA A 673 -5.46 -13.25 -16.38
N HIS A 674 -5.16 -14.18 -17.27
CA HIS A 674 -6.11 -14.78 -18.22
C HIS A 674 -6.33 -16.25 -17.86
N THR A 675 -7.56 -16.60 -17.49
CA THR A 675 -7.91 -17.98 -17.10
C THR A 675 -8.25 -18.82 -18.34
N ARG A 676 -8.26 -20.15 -18.18
CA ARG A 676 -8.70 -21.07 -19.24
C ARG A 676 -10.15 -20.82 -19.70
N SER A 677 -10.98 -20.27 -18.83
CA SER A 677 -12.38 -19.94 -19.15
C SER A 677 -12.54 -18.71 -20.04
N GLY A 678 -11.46 -17.98 -20.32
CA GLY A 678 -11.48 -16.70 -21.01
C GLY A 678 -11.73 -15.49 -20.09
N ALA A 679 -11.99 -15.71 -18.80
CA ALA A 679 -12.10 -14.63 -17.82
C ALA A 679 -10.74 -13.97 -17.55
N THR A 680 -10.76 -12.66 -17.37
CA THR A 680 -9.60 -11.84 -17.02
C THR A 680 -9.74 -11.26 -15.61
N HIS A 681 -8.61 -11.17 -14.91
CA HIS A 681 -8.54 -10.62 -13.56
C HIS A 681 -7.36 -9.65 -13.44
N ASP A 682 -7.60 -8.46 -12.91
CA ASP A 682 -6.54 -7.56 -12.48
C ASP A 682 -5.96 -8.05 -11.15
N VAL A 683 -4.67 -8.36 -11.11
CA VAL A 683 -4.10 -9.14 -10.00
C VAL A 683 -3.09 -8.38 -9.17
N CYS A 684 -2.16 -7.73 -9.86
CA CYS A 684 -1.12 -6.91 -9.26
C CYS A 684 -1.03 -5.59 -10.00
N THR A 685 -0.58 -4.55 -9.32
CA THR A 685 -0.50 -3.21 -9.89
C THR A 685 0.65 -2.43 -9.28
N ALA A 686 1.16 -1.46 -10.03
CA ALA A 686 2.10 -0.45 -9.58
C ALA A 686 1.63 0.91 -10.12
N CYS A 687 1.45 1.87 -9.22
CA CYS A 687 1.17 3.27 -9.57
C CYS A 687 2.34 4.09 -9.04
N LEU A 688 3.20 4.59 -9.92
CA LEU A 688 4.45 5.25 -9.56
C LEU A 688 4.54 6.62 -10.22
N PRO A 689 4.79 7.70 -9.46
CA PRO A 689 5.03 9.02 -10.04
C PRO A 689 6.22 9.01 -10.99
N VAL A 690 6.07 9.61 -12.17
CA VAL A 690 7.11 9.57 -13.20
C VAL A 690 8.39 10.26 -12.72
N ARG A 691 8.26 11.28 -11.85
CA ARG A 691 9.41 11.98 -11.25
C ARG A 691 10.31 11.09 -10.38
N VAL A 692 9.80 9.97 -9.85
CA VAL A 692 10.55 9.11 -8.91
C VAL A 692 11.26 7.95 -9.59
N LEU A 693 11.08 7.79 -10.90
CA LEU A 693 11.60 6.65 -11.65
C LEU A 693 13.08 6.82 -11.97
N ARG A 694 13.86 5.75 -11.73
CA ARG A 694 15.26 5.60 -12.11
C ARG A 694 15.39 5.08 -13.53
N THR A 695 16.42 5.55 -14.24
CA THR A 695 16.79 5.08 -15.57
C THR A 695 17.64 3.82 -15.52
N GLY A 696 17.57 3.00 -16.57
CA GLY A 696 18.25 1.72 -16.67
C GLY A 696 17.34 0.53 -16.36
N TYR A 697 17.95 -0.63 -16.12
CA TYR A 697 17.32 -1.90 -15.77
C TYR A 697 16.94 -1.93 -14.28
N HIS A 698 15.64 -1.86 -13.99
CA HIS A 698 15.13 -1.84 -12.62
C HIS A 698 13.86 -2.67 -12.45
N ALA A 699 13.69 -3.21 -11.25
CA ALA A 699 12.50 -3.94 -10.84
C ALA A 699 11.41 -2.96 -10.41
N MET A 700 10.26 -3.00 -11.07
CA MET A 700 9.04 -2.33 -10.65
C MET A 700 8.34 -3.18 -9.59
N PRO A 701 8.29 -2.73 -8.32
CA PRO A 701 7.60 -3.45 -7.25
C PRO A 701 6.09 -3.43 -7.49
N LEU A 702 5.41 -4.51 -7.12
CA LEU A 702 3.98 -4.67 -7.33
C LEU A 702 3.21 -4.71 -6.00
N ARG A 703 1.92 -4.37 -6.07
CA ARG A 703 0.93 -4.52 -4.99
C ARG A 703 -0.25 -5.34 -5.48
N HIS A 704 -0.84 -6.13 -4.61
CA HIS A 704 -2.07 -6.84 -4.93
C HIS A 704 -3.23 -5.87 -5.16
N VAL A 705 -3.97 -6.05 -6.25
CA VAL A 705 -5.06 -5.13 -6.65
C VAL A 705 -6.15 -5.07 -5.58
N LYS A 706 -6.61 -6.23 -5.08
CA LYS A 706 -7.71 -6.29 -4.12
C LYS A 706 -7.32 -5.82 -2.71
N SER A 707 -6.20 -6.32 -2.18
CA SER A 707 -5.81 -6.05 -0.79
C SER A 707 -4.95 -4.81 -0.63
N GLY A 708 -4.32 -4.30 -1.70
CA GLY A 708 -3.36 -3.19 -1.62
C GLY A 708 -2.00 -3.54 -1.03
N ARG A 709 -1.85 -4.74 -0.46
CA ARG A 709 -0.60 -5.18 0.17
C ARG A 709 0.51 -5.29 -0.87
N THR A 710 1.73 -4.99 -0.42
CA THR A 710 2.95 -5.23 -1.18
C THR A 710 3.03 -6.70 -1.59
N ALA A 711 3.21 -6.94 -2.88
CA ALA A 711 3.58 -8.25 -3.37
C ALA A 711 5.09 -8.41 -3.19
N GLU A 712 5.52 -8.79 -1.98
CA GLU A 712 6.92 -8.73 -1.51
C GLU A 712 7.93 -9.33 -2.50
N VAL A 713 7.53 -10.41 -3.18
CA VAL A 713 8.38 -11.09 -4.16
C VAL A 713 7.98 -10.86 -5.62
N ALA A 714 6.93 -10.08 -5.91
CA ALA A 714 6.49 -9.88 -7.28
C ALA A 714 7.07 -8.59 -7.85
N SER A 715 7.63 -8.67 -9.06
CA SER A 715 8.17 -7.51 -9.76
C SER A 715 8.08 -7.66 -11.28
N VAL A 716 8.17 -6.53 -11.98
CA VAL A 716 8.40 -6.49 -13.43
C VAL A 716 9.75 -5.82 -13.68
N LEU A 717 10.66 -6.49 -14.37
CA LEU A 717 11.89 -5.89 -14.85
C LEU A 717 11.58 -4.97 -16.03
N CYS A 718 11.98 -3.73 -15.89
CA CYS A 718 11.82 -2.70 -16.90
C CYS A 718 13.20 -2.13 -17.26
N HIS A 719 13.38 -1.69 -18.50
CA HIS A 719 14.41 -0.73 -18.86
C HIS A 719 13.79 0.61 -19.21
N PHE A 720 14.32 1.68 -18.64
CA PHE A 720 13.72 3.01 -18.67
C PHE A 720 14.72 4.08 -19.10
N SER A 721 14.32 5.00 -19.99
CA SER A 721 15.05 6.23 -20.28
C SER A 721 14.13 7.38 -20.68
N PHE A 722 14.50 8.60 -20.32
CA PHE A 722 13.85 9.80 -20.85
C PHE A 722 14.55 10.23 -22.13
N LYS A 723 13.76 10.56 -23.18
CA LYS A 723 14.32 11.22 -24.36
C LYS A 723 14.58 12.68 -24.04
N THR A 724 15.74 13.17 -24.46
CA THR A 724 16.00 14.61 -24.50
C THR A 724 14.96 15.26 -25.40
N PRO A 725 14.27 16.32 -24.97
CA PRO A 725 13.40 17.08 -25.86
C PRO A 725 14.23 17.52 -27.07
N THR A 726 13.83 17.12 -28.27
CA THR A 726 14.33 17.76 -29.49
C THR A 726 13.87 19.21 -29.42
N LEU A 727 14.79 20.11 -29.10
CA LEU A 727 14.58 21.54 -29.28
C LEU A 727 14.22 21.72 -30.77
N PHE A 728 12.95 21.98 -31.06
CA PHE A 728 12.57 22.45 -32.38
C PHE A 728 13.25 23.81 -32.55
N SER A 729 14.21 23.85 -33.48
CA SER A 729 14.89 25.05 -33.97
C SER A 729 13.92 26.01 -34.65
#